data_AF-A0A3C1H7L7-F1
#
_entry.id   AF-A0A3C1H7L7-F1
#
_cell.length_a   1.000
_cell.length_b   1.000
_cell.length_c   1.000
_cell.angle_alpha   90.00
_cell.angle_beta   90.00
_cell.angle_gamma   90.00
#
_symmetry.space_group_name_H-M   'P 1'
#
loop_
_entity.id
_entity.type
_entity.pdbx_description
1 polymer ?
#
loop_
_entity_poly.entity_id
_entity_poly.type
_entity_poly.pdbx_seq_one_letter_code
_entity_poly.pdbx_strand_id
1 'polypeptide(L)'
;MRKLSPAPFFVPEAASLVRIGNVEDNLSEIAQADWIIEAVLERMDLKKAIHQKIASLARPDAVVTTNTSGLSINGMVDGLPEGYRRRFFATHFFNPPRYMRLLELIPSRDTDPARLREFASFAEAVLGKGIVVGKDTPGFVANRIGCYDMQKALWLMLEEGLSIDDVDSIMGPAIGRPKSAMFRLGDIVGIDLMDQMNRNLSGLLKDPEELALFRQPEFITEMVRRGWWGEKKGQGFYKRVKTEAGREILTLDHKSLEYHPRKKTPFPSIEAGKNIAGVPERIRALCEATDPAGRFAWRHLSGMLCYAANRIPEIADEVVAVDDAMRWGYNWELGPFEIWDALGVEATARRLEAEGRGVPPLVTRLLSSGKRSFYELRGTRLFSFAPASGEMGEVPTAPKAIHLPRLHSGSRVVKSNSGASLVDLGDGVACLEFHVKMNVLGGDQLGLLRDSLEEVDRNFLGLVIGNQGPHFSAGANLLLMTTQIVNQEWDEIDLSIRRFQKATSTLRQFTRPVVGAIHGYTLGGGCEVALGCDHIVAAAETYIGLPEVGVGLIPAAHGTKEMLIRCTEQIPRADDADYFPGVRFAWETTGMARVAASAPEGIKLRYLRATETTLVLNRDWLIGEAKARVLEMAPSYRPRPQRTDIPAVGESGLAHFKMLLHQMRQAGQISEHDQRIGTKLAHVLCGGDLSTLHFVSEQYIMDLEREAFLSLCGMPKTLERIRHTLKTGKPLRN
;
A
#
# COMPACT_ATOMS: atom_id res chain seq x y z
N MET A 1 11.90 -14.20 13.04
CA MET A 1 11.58 -13.51 11.77
C MET A 1 10.70 -14.34 10.82
N ARG A 2 11.04 -15.60 10.47
CA ARG A 2 10.29 -16.41 9.46
C ARG A 2 8.80 -16.70 9.77
N LYS A 3 8.35 -16.52 11.01
CA LYS A 3 6.95 -16.77 11.44
C LYS A 3 6.16 -15.48 11.70
N LEU A 4 6.77 -14.31 11.53
CA LEU A 4 6.10 -13.02 11.77
C LEU A 4 5.10 -12.74 10.64
N SER A 5 3.98 -12.12 10.99
CA SER A 5 2.99 -11.60 10.05
C SER A 5 2.67 -10.14 10.42
N PRO A 6 2.84 -9.18 9.48
CA PRO A 6 3.28 -9.39 8.11
C PRO A 6 4.76 -9.81 8.01
N ALA A 7 5.14 -10.45 6.90
CA ALA A 7 6.45 -11.05 6.77
C ALA A 7 7.56 -9.98 6.63
N PRO A 8 8.69 -10.09 7.35
CA PRO A 8 9.78 -9.13 7.22
C PRO A 8 10.58 -9.31 5.93
N PHE A 9 10.54 -10.49 5.31
CA PHE A 9 11.23 -10.80 4.05
C PHE A 9 10.23 -10.98 2.90
N PHE A 10 10.59 -10.54 1.70
CA PHE A 10 9.81 -10.80 0.48
C PHE A 10 9.71 -12.31 0.18
N VAL A 11 10.80 -13.05 0.40
CA VAL A 11 10.85 -14.51 0.27
C VAL A 11 11.56 -15.14 1.49
N PRO A 12 11.15 -16.32 1.99
CA PRO A 12 11.71 -16.91 3.21
C PRO A 12 13.22 -17.17 3.18
N GLU A 13 13.79 -17.45 2.01
CA GLU A 13 15.19 -17.82 1.79
C GLU A 13 16.12 -16.61 1.90
N ALA A 14 15.60 -15.39 1.78
CA ALA A 14 16.37 -14.16 2.04
C ALA A 14 16.90 -14.10 3.48
N ALA A 15 16.32 -14.90 4.40
CA ALA A 15 16.87 -15.07 5.75
C ALA A 15 18.30 -15.64 5.76
N SER A 16 18.77 -16.28 4.68
CA SER A 16 20.16 -16.75 4.54
C SER A 16 21.16 -15.61 4.37
N LEU A 17 20.70 -14.40 4.04
CA LEU A 17 21.53 -13.20 3.93
C LEU A 17 21.83 -12.57 5.31
N VAL A 18 21.21 -13.06 6.38
CA VAL A 18 21.36 -12.50 7.73
C VAL A 18 22.33 -13.35 8.55
N ARG A 19 23.39 -12.71 9.05
CA ARG A 19 24.26 -13.26 10.09
C ARG A 19 23.86 -12.67 11.45
N ILE A 20 23.82 -13.50 12.48
CA ILE A 20 23.50 -13.08 13.85
C ILE A 20 24.77 -13.09 14.70
N GLY A 21 24.83 -12.20 15.68
CA GLY A 21 25.91 -12.09 16.66
C GLY A 21 25.44 -11.31 17.89
N ASN A 22 26.30 -11.18 18.90
CA ASN A 22 26.04 -10.37 20.09
C ASN A 22 27.11 -9.27 20.27
N VAL A 23 26.84 -8.32 21.17
CA VAL A 23 27.70 -7.16 21.38
C VAL A 23 28.96 -7.47 22.20
N GLU A 24 29.04 -8.64 22.84
CA GLU A 24 30.23 -9.09 23.57
C GLU A 24 31.23 -9.77 22.63
N ASP A 25 30.79 -10.74 21.85
CA ASP A 25 31.63 -11.65 21.07
C ASP A 25 31.86 -11.17 19.62
N ASN A 26 30.89 -10.47 19.02
CA ASN A 26 30.88 -10.19 17.58
C ASN A 26 31.01 -8.70 17.22
N LEU A 27 31.16 -7.80 18.19
CA LEU A 27 31.12 -6.36 17.92
C LEU A 27 32.25 -5.90 16.97
N SER A 28 33.39 -6.58 16.96
CA SER A 28 34.51 -6.30 16.05
C SER A 28 34.16 -6.53 14.56
N GLU A 29 33.14 -7.34 14.26
CA GLU A 29 32.71 -7.59 12.87
C GLU A 29 32.17 -6.32 12.18
N ILE A 30 31.73 -5.31 12.95
CA ILE A 30 31.23 -4.04 12.38
C ILE A 30 32.32 -3.27 11.63
N ALA A 31 33.61 -3.60 11.84
CA ALA A 31 34.71 -3.02 11.08
C ALA A 31 34.64 -3.34 9.58
N GLN A 32 33.80 -4.28 9.15
CA GLN A 32 33.55 -4.60 7.74
C GLN A 32 32.31 -3.89 7.17
N ALA A 33 31.49 -3.24 8.00
CA ALA A 33 30.21 -2.67 7.58
C ALA A 33 30.37 -1.29 6.94
N ASP A 34 29.63 -1.04 5.85
CA ASP A 34 29.53 0.29 5.23
C ASP A 34 28.46 1.17 5.92
N TRP A 35 27.46 0.54 6.55
CA TRP A 35 26.40 1.20 7.32
C TRP A 35 26.11 0.45 8.63
N ILE A 36 26.10 1.18 9.74
CA ILE A 36 25.83 0.68 11.10
C ILE A 36 24.60 1.41 11.64
N ILE A 37 23.60 0.67 12.13
CA ILE A 37 22.38 1.22 12.74
C ILE A 37 22.28 0.76 14.19
N GLU A 38 22.19 1.71 15.11
CA GLU A 38 21.90 1.45 16.51
C GLU A 38 20.38 1.38 16.75
N ALA A 39 19.91 0.30 17.37
CA ALA A 39 18.50 0.08 17.71
C ALA A 39 18.33 -0.65 19.06
N VAL A 40 19.15 -0.29 20.06
CA VAL A 40 19.04 -0.75 21.45
C VAL A 40 17.94 0.00 22.21
N LEU A 41 17.74 -0.35 23.48
CA LEU A 41 16.74 0.26 24.38
C LEU A 41 16.81 1.79 24.36
N GLU A 42 15.63 2.41 24.49
CA GLU A 42 15.45 3.87 24.41
C GLU A 42 15.91 4.59 25.68
N ARG A 43 17.24 4.57 25.90
CA ARG A 43 17.93 5.14 27.05
C ARG A 43 19.23 5.81 26.64
N MET A 44 19.39 7.09 27.01
CA MET A 44 20.54 7.91 26.61
C MET A 44 21.89 7.33 27.07
N ASP A 45 21.96 6.81 28.30
CA ASP A 45 23.18 6.24 28.86
C ASP A 45 23.65 5.00 28.09
N LEU A 46 22.73 4.10 27.74
CA LEU A 46 23.03 2.90 26.95
C LEU A 46 23.45 3.24 25.52
N LYS A 47 22.76 4.19 24.88
CA LYS A 47 23.09 4.64 23.52
C LYS A 47 24.44 5.34 23.44
N LYS A 48 24.79 6.19 24.42
CA LYS A 48 26.13 6.77 24.53
C LYS A 48 27.21 5.70 24.66
N ALA A 49 27.00 4.73 25.56
CA ALA A 49 27.97 3.68 25.81
C ALA A 49 28.23 2.80 24.56
N ILE A 50 27.19 2.44 23.81
CA ILE A 50 27.36 1.65 22.58
C ILE A 50 28.04 2.48 21.48
N HIS A 51 27.72 3.76 21.31
CA HIS A 51 28.36 4.59 20.30
C HIS A 51 29.84 4.86 20.59
N GLN A 52 30.27 4.91 21.86
CA GLN A 52 31.69 4.92 22.21
C GLN A 52 32.42 3.67 21.69
N LYS A 53 31.82 2.49 21.84
CA LYS A 53 32.38 1.23 21.31
C LYS A 53 32.34 1.17 19.78
N ILE A 54 31.28 1.66 19.16
CA ILE A 54 31.18 1.72 17.69
C ILE A 54 32.26 2.68 17.15
N ALA A 55 32.48 3.82 17.79
CA ALA A 55 33.47 4.81 17.34
C ALA A 55 34.90 4.28 17.33
N SER A 56 35.25 3.32 18.19
CA SER A 56 36.60 2.71 18.22
C SER A 56 36.79 1.57 17.21
N LEU A 57 35.72 1.05 16.61
CA LEU A 57 35.75 -0.14 15.74
C LEU A 57 35.29 0.15 14.31
N ALA A 58 34.35 1.08 14.13
CA ALA A 58 33.78 1.40 12.83
C ALA A 58 34.83 2.01 11.91
N ARG A 59 34.74 1.68 10.61
CA ARG A 59 35.59 2.29 9.60
C ARG A 59 35.42 3.83 9.58
N PRO A 60 36.46 4.59 9.20
CA PRO A 60 36.38 6.05 9.13
C PRO A 60 35.34 6.59 8.13
N ASP A 61 34.99 5.80 7.11
CA ASP A 61 34.08 6.17 6.03
C ASP A 61 32.65 5.61 6.18
N ALA A 62 32.44 4.66 7.10
CA ALA A 62 31.14 4.03 7.35
C ALA A 62 30.11 5.04 7.87
N VAL A 63 28.89 4.96 7.34
CA VAL A 63 27.75 5.73 7.85
C VAL A 63 27.27 5.10 9.16
N VAL A 64 27.06 5.91 10.19
CA VAL A 64 26.59 5.42 11.48
C VAL A 64 25.30 6.13 11.86
N THR A 65 24.25 5.39 12.19
CA THR A 65 22.96 5.97 12.49
C THR A 65 22.33 5.37 13.74
N THR A 66 21.29 6.04 14.25
CA THR A 66 20.46 5.55 15.36
C THR A 66 18.99 5.53 14.93
N ASN A 67 18.25 4.50 15.35
CA ASN A 67 16.80 4.39 15.18
C ASN A 67 16.06 4.82 16.46
N THR A 68 16.59 5.79 17.23
CA THR A 68 15.85 6.41 18.33
C THR A 68 14.57 7.07 17.82
N SER A 69 13.54 7.13 18.66
CA SER A 69 12.22 7.72 18.34
C SER A 69 12.02 9.12 18.92
N GLY A 70 13.04 9.68 19.58
CA GLY A 70 12.99 11.05 20.09
C GLY A 70 14.09 11.47 21.08
N LEU A 71 15.12 10.66 21.32
CA LEU A 71 16.27 11.10 22.11
C LEU A 71 17.14 12.07 21.30
N SER A 72 17.79 13.02 21.99
CA SER A 72 18.60 14.03 21.32
C SER A 72 19.79 13.42 20.59
N ILE A 73 19.86 13.70 19.28
CA ILE A 73 20.95 13.28 18.39
C ILE A 73 22.24 14.00 18.76
N ASN A 74 22.17 15.29 19.04
CA ASN A 74 23.31 16.06 19.52
C ASN A 74 23.80 15.55 20.88
N GLY A 75 22.86 15.26 21.79
CA GLY A 75 23.18 14.69 23.09
C GLY A 75 23.88 13.34 23.00
N MET A 76 23.51 12.51 22.03
CA MET A 76 24.04 11.14 21.86
C MET A 76 25.49 11.09 21.39
N VAL A 77 25.90 12.05 20.57
CA VAL A 77 27.27 12.12 20.03
C VAL A 77 28.21 13.06 20.78
N ASP A 78 27.72 13.66 21.86
CA ASP A 78 28.52 14.50 22.73
C ASP A 78 29.75 13.75 23.27
N GLY A 79 30.93 14.35 23.11
CA GLY A 79 32.22 13.75 23.46
C GLY A 79 32.80 12.74 22.46
N LEU A 80 32.14 12.47 21.32
CA LEU A 80 32.68 11.59 20.28
C LEU A 80 33.60 12.35 19.29
N PRO A 81 34.57 11.66 18.64
CA PRO A 81 35.48 12.29 17.68
C PRO A 81 34.76 13.00 16.53
N GLU A 82 35.31 14.13 16.06
CA GLU A 82 34.69 14.95 15.00
C GLU A 82 34.38 14.12 13.74
N GLY A 83 35.33 13.31 13.27
CA GLY A 83 35.13 12.47 12.09
C GLY A 83 33.94 11.51 12.24
N TYR A 84 33.64 11.06 13.47
CA TYR A 84 32.47 10.23 13.78
C TYR A 84 31.19 11.07 13.78
N ARG A 85 31.19 12.23 14.42
CA ARG A 85 30.04 13.14 14.48
C ARG A 85 29.58 13.58 13.09
N ARG A 86 30.52 13.85 12.17
CA ARG A 86 30.24 14.25 10.79
C ARG A 86 29.53 13.20 9.94
N ARG A 87 29.61 11.91 10.32
CA ARG A 87 28.96 10.80 9.60
C ARG A 87 27.82 10.16 10.41
N PHE A 88 27.35 10.86 11.44
CA PHE A 88 26.29 10.42 12.32
C PHE A 88 24.99 11.20 12.12
N PHE A 89 23.84 10.51 12.08
CA PHE A 89 22.50 11.09 12.10
C PHE A 89 21.46 10.02 12.46
N ALA A 90 20.23 10.40 12.79
CA ALA A 90 19.16 9.42 13.01
C ALA A 90 18.62 8.88 11.68
N THR A 91 18.32 7.59 11.65
CA THR A 91 17.48 6.94 10.64
C THR A 91 16.27 6.36 11.36
N HIS A 92 15.26 7.17 11.58
CA HIS A 92 14.09 6.78 12.35
C HIS A 92 13.04 6.12 11.43
N PHE A 93 13.02 4.79 11.48
CA PHE A 93 12.06 3.93 10.78
C PHE A 93 10.77 3.76 11.57
N PHE A 94 9.65 3.67 10.85
CA PHE A 94 8.34 3.42 11.43
C PHE A 94 7.97 1.95 11.34
N ASN A 95 7.40 1.39 12.42
CA ASN A 95 7.10 -0.04 12.49
C ASN A 95 5.76 -0.38 11.78
N PRO A 96 5.71 -1.41 10.91
CA PRO A 96 6.82 -2.25 10.47
C PRO A 96 7.66 -1.61 9.35
N PRO A 97 9.00 -1.62 9.44
CA PRO A 97 9.90 -0.83 8.59
C PRO A 97 9.85 -1.22 7.11
N ARG A 98 9.41 -2.43 6.77
CA ARG A 98 9.19 -2.82 5.37
C ARG A 98 8.01 -2.08 4.74
N TYR A 99 6.91 -1.95 5.48
CA TYR A 99 5.63 -1.48 4.95
C TYR A 99 5.43 0.03 5.13
N MET A 100 5.98 0.60 6.20
CA MET A 100 5.89 2.03 6.45
C MET A 100 6.83 2.78 5.51
N ARG A 101 6.30 3.81 4.84
CA ARG A 101 7.03 4.54 3.80
C ARG A 101 8.02 5.55 4.38
N LEU A 102 7.70 6.15 5.52
CA LEU A 102 8.50 7.21 6.13
C LEU A 102 9.85 6.70 6.64
N LEU A 103 10.90 7.46 6.34
CA LEU A 103 12.16 7.46 7.05
C LEU A 103 12.49 8.91 7.42
N GLU A 104 12.53 9.21 8.71
CA GLU A 104 13.01 10.50 9.19
C GLU A 104 14.54 10.48 9.32
N LEU A 105 15.19 11.45 8.69
CA LEU A 105 16.61 11.70 8.83
C LEU A 105 16.82 12.92 9.72
N ILE A 106 17.49 12.72 10.87
CA ILE A 106 17.68 13.78 11.87
C ILE A 106 19.19 14.04 12.02
N PRO A 107 19.74 15.10 11.40
CA PRO A 107 21.14 15.43 11.53
C PRO A 107 21.45 15.97 12.94
N SER A 108 22.67 15.69 13.39
CA SER A 108 23.32 16.47 14.45
C SER A 108 23.83 17.79 13.88
N ARG A 109 24.29 18.71 14.74
CA ARG A 109 24.91 19.98 14.35
C ARG A 109 26.17 19.80 13.50
N ASP A 110 26.86 18.66 13.65
CA ASP A 110 28.12 18.39 12.95
C ASP A 110 27.93 17.51 11.71
N THR A 111 26.74 16.95 11.49
CA THR A 111 26.49 16.01 10.39
C THR A 111 26.83 16.66 9.05
N ASP A 112 27.61 15.96 8.23
CA ASP A 112 27.98 16.42 6.91
C ASP A 112 26.74 16.42 5.97
N PRO A 113 26.30 17.59 5.47
CA PRO A 113 25.12 17.65 4.62
C PRO A 113 25.25 16.86 3.32
N ALA A 114 26.47 16.68 2.79
CA ALA A 114 26.68 15.88 1.59
C ALA A 114 26.42 14.40 1.85
N ARG A 115 26.90 13.87 3.00
CA ARG A 115 26.64 12.49 3.42
C ARG A 115 25.16 12.24 3.70
N LEU A 116 24.48 13.21 4.32
CA LEU A 116 23.04 13.12 4.55
C LEU A 116 22.26 13.00 3.24
N ARG A 117 22.60 13.81 2.23
CA ARG A 117 21.97 13.77 0.90
C ARG A 117 22.27 12.46 0.16
N GLU A 118 23.52 12.00 0.19
CA GLU A 118 23.91 10.72 -0.41
C GLU A 118 23.12 9.56 0.21
N PHE A 119 23.02 9.53 1.54
CA PHE A 119 22.23 8.54 2.25
C PHE A 119 20.73 8.64 1.93
N ALA A 120 20.18 9.86 1.85
CA ALA A 120 18.78 10.06 1.45
C ALA A 120 18.51 9.45 0.06
N SER A 121 19.37 9.73 -0.93
CA SER A 121 19.26 9.13 -2.27
C SER A 121 19.36 7.60 -2.25
N PHE A 122 20.27 7.04 -1.44
CA PHE A 122 20.35 5.59 -1.22
C PHE A 122 19.05 5.04 -0.63
N ALA A 123 18.51 5.68 0.41
CA ALA A 123 17.31 5.21 1.09
C ALA A 123 16.05 5.30 0.20
N GLU A 124 15.94 6.32 -0.66
CA GLU A 124 14.88 6.40 -1.67
C GLU A 124 15.03 5.30 -2.72
N ALA A 125 16.23 5.13 -3.28
CA ALA A 125 16.45 4.22 -4.40
C ALA A 125 16.46 2.74 -4.00
N VAL A 126 17.16 2.42 -2.91
CA VAL A 126 17.49 1.05 -2.49
C VAL A 126 16.60 0.56 -1.36
N LEU A 127 16.05 1.45 -0.52
CA LEU A 127 15.11 1.04 0.54
C LEU A 127 13.65 1.36 0.21
N GLY A 128 13.41 2.16 -0.83
CA GLY A 128 12.07 2.58 -1.24
C GLY A 128 11.38 3.53 -0.26
N LYS A 129 12.16 4.27 0.54
CA LYS A 129 11.62 5.15 1.59
C LYS A 129 11.30 6.53 1.05
N GLY A 130 10.27 7.16 1.63
CA GLY A 130 10.05 8.59 1.53
C GLY A 130 10.84 9.28 2.65
N ILE A 131 11.65 10.27 2.29
CA ILE A 131 12.60 10.91 3.19
C ILE A 131 12.01 12.21 3.72
N VAL A 132 12.02 12.36 5.05
CA VAL A 132 11.76 13.64 5.73
C VAL A 132 13.00 14.00 6.51
N VAL A 133 13.58 15.18 6.24
CA VAL A 133 14.66 15.72 7.05
C VAL A 133 14.04 16.58 8.15
N GLY A 134 14.15 16.11 9.39
CA GLY A 134 13.66 16.81 10.58
C GLY A 134 14.79 17.44 11.39
N LYS A 135 14.44 18.19 12.43
CA LYS A 135 15.40 18.77 13.38
C LYS A 135 15.53 17.91 14.63
N ASP A 136 16.64 18.05 15.34
CA ASP A 136 16.89 17.39 16.63
C ASP A 136 16.02 18.01 17.73
N THR A 137 14.73 17.69 17.68
CA THR A 137 13.71 18.11 18.63
C THR A 137 12.96 16.89 19.19
N PRO A 138 12.37 16.99 20.39
CA PRO A 138 11.62 15.88 20.97
C PRO A 138 10.54 15.36 20.02
N GLY A 139 10.56 14.05 19.72
CA GLY A 139 9.61 13.41 18.82
C GLY A 139 9.75 13.77 17.33
N PHE A 140 10.84 14.45 16.96
CA PHE A 140 11.15 14.84 15.57
C PHE A 140 9.97 15.52 14.87
N VAL A 141 9.47 14.97 13.75
CA VAL A 141 8.35 15.55 13.00
C VAL A 141 7.07 14.73 13.21
N ALA A 142 7.06 13.47 12.78
CA ALA A 142 5.83 12.68 12.74
C ALA A 142 5.31 12.37 14.14
N ASN A 143 6.17 11.88 15.05
CA ASN A 143 5.74 11.57 16.42
C ASN A 143 5.31 12.83 17.15
N ARG A 144 5.97 13.97 16.92
CA ARG A 144 5.59 15.26 17.51
C ARG A 144 4.16 15.66 17.16
N ILE A 145 3.78 15.60 15.89
CA ILE A 145 2.42 15.92 15.43
C ILE A 145 1.43 14.82 15.81
N GLY A 146 1.79 13.55 15.62
CA GLY A 146 0.92 12.41 15.89
C GLY A 146 0.56 12.28 17.37
N CYS A 147 1.51 12.48 18.29
CA CYS A 147 1.22 12.46 19.73
C CYS A 147 0.24 13.56 20.12
N TYR A 148 0.45 14.79 19.61
CA TYR A 148 -0.46 15.90 19.85
C TYR A 148 -1.87 15.60 19.32
N ASP A 149 -1.96 15.10 18.08
CA ASP A 149 -3.22 14.76 17.41
C ASP A 149 -4.06 13.78 18.25
N MET A 150 -3.42 12.73 18.77
CA MET A 150 -4.06 11.73 19.62
C MET A 150 -4.45 12.32 20.98
N GLN A 151 -3.56 13.05 21.65
CA GLN A 151 -3.87 13.63 22.96
C GLN A 151 -5.01 14.65 22.89
N LYS A 152 -5.04 15.47 21.84
CA LYS A 152 -6.13 16.42 21.62
C LYS A 152 -7.47 15.72 21.45
N ALA A 153 -7.52 14.68 20.61
CA ALA A 153 -8.75 13.91 20.39
C ALA A 153 -9.22 13.22 21.67
N LEU A 154 -8.28 12.74 22.49
CA LEU A 154 -8.57 12.11 23.77
C LEU A 154 -9.24 13.08 24.75
N TRP A 155 -8.71 14.29 24.91
CA TRP A 155 -9.30 15.30 25.79
C TRP A 155 -10.66 15.80 25.26
N LEU A 156 -10.77 16.04 23.96
CA LEU A 156 -12.04 16.43 23.34
C LEU A 156 -13.13 15.36 23.49
N MET A 157 -12.76 14.07 23.45
CA MET A 157 -13.70 12.98 23.71
C MET A 157 -14.33 13.12 25.10
N LEU A 158 -13.50 13.41 26.11
CA LEU A 158 -13.95 13.58 27.49
C LEU A 158 -14.83 14.81 27.66
N GLU A 159 -14.42 15.94 27.08
CA GLU A 159 -15.16 17.21 27.13
C GLU A 159 -16.55 17.11 26.48
N GLU A 160 -16.64 16.42 25.34
CA GLU A 160 -17.87 16.30 24.56
C GLU A 160 -18.71 15.08 24.94
N GLY A 161 -18.21 14.24 25.85
CA GLY A 161 -18.91 13.04 26.30
C GLY A 161 -19.11 11.99 25.20
N LEU A 162 -18.22 11.95 24.21
CA LEU A 162 -18.26 10.99 23.12
C LEU A 162 -17.69 9.63 23.56
N SER A 163 -18.18 8.54 22.98
CA SER A 163 -17.60 7.22 23.19
C SER A 163 -16.36 6.99 22.33
N ILE A 164 -15.57 5.97 22.69
CA ILE A 164 -14.43 5.49 21.89
C ILE A 164 -14.87 5.17 20.44
N ASP A 165 -16.04 4.55 20.28
CA ASP A 165 -16.57 4.19 18.95
C ASP A 165 -17.00 5.41 18.13
N ASP A 166 -17.52 6.44 18.78
CA ASP A 166 -17.91 7.70 18.13
C ASP A 166 -16.66 8.40 17.59
N VAL A 167 -15.62 8.55 18.41
CA VAL A 167 -14.37 9.19 18.00
C VAL A 167 -13.70 8.41 16.88
N ASP A 168 -13.57 7.08 16.97
CA ASP A 168 -12.98 6.27 15.89
C ASP A 168 -13.81 6.31 14.59
N SER A 169 -15.11 6.63 14.66
CA SER A 169 -15.93 6.85 13.47
C SER A 169 -15.61 8.19 12.77
N ILE A 170 -15.28 9.22 13.55
CA ILE A 170 -14.93 10.57 13.08
C ILE A 170 -13.47 10.61 12.60
N MET A 171 -12.56 10.06 13.41
CA MET A 171 -11.10 10.14 13.26
C MET A 171 -10.51 9.11 12.28
N GLY A 172 -11.36 8.35 11.60
CA GLY A 172 -10.97 7.33 10.63
C GLY A 172 -11.15 7.80 9.18
N PRO A 173 -11.76 6.96 8.31
CA PRO A 173 -11.94 7.28 6.90
C PRO A 173 -12.72 8.58 6.60
N ALA A 174 -13.57 9.04 7.54
CA ALA A 174 -14.34 10.27 7.39
C ALA A 174 -13.42 11.48 7.12
N ILE A 175 -12.25 11.53 7.76
CA ILE A 175 -11.23 12.57 7.56
C ILE A 175 -9.99 12.07 6.80
N GLY A 176 -10.11 11.00 6.01
CA GLY A 176 -9.01 10.49 5.18
C GLY A 176 -7.89 9.81 5.98
N ARG A 177 -8.24 9.09 7.05
CA ARG A 177 -7.29 8.32 7.87
C ARG A 177 -7.56 6.82 7.80
N PRO A 178 -6.59 5.96 8.16
CA PRO A 178 -6.76 4.51 8.13
C PRO A 178 -7.95 4.03 8.98
N LYS A 179 -8.48 2.85 8.68
CA LYS A 179 -9.58 2.21 9.45
C LYS A 179 -9.21 1.85 10.89
N SER A 180 -7.93 1.93 11.25
CA SER A 180 -7.48 1.84 12.64
C SER A 180 -7.79 3.10 13.44
N ALA A 181 -8.14 4.21 12.78
CA ALA A 181 -8.47 5.50 13.38
C ALA A 181 -7.48 5.84 14.51
N MET A 182 -7.96 6.23 15.69
CA MET A 182 -7.13 6.66 16.80
C MET A 182 -6.97 5.54 17.84
N PHE A 183 -8.07 5.04 18.39
CA PHE A 183 -8.04 4.12 19.52
C PHE A 183 -7.60 2.72 19.11
N ARG A 184 -8.07 2.23 17.96
CA ARG A 184 -7.57 0.95 17.45
C ARG A 184 -6.10 1.02 17.03
N LEU A 185 -5.60 2.17 16.57
CA LEU A 185 -4.17 2.38 16.38
C LEU A 185 -3.41 2.26 17.72
N GLY A 186 -3.95 2.85 18.78
CA GLY A 186 -3.37 2.72 20.13
C GLY A 186 -3.33 1.27 20.63
N ASP A 187 -4.35 0.46 20.33
CA ASP A 187 -4.33 -0.98 20.65
C ASP A 187 -3.30 -1.76 19.82
N ILE A 188 -3.05 -1.37 18.57
CA ILE A 188 -2.07 -2.01 17.69
C ILE A 188 -0.64 -1.68 18.14
N VAL A 189 -0.37 -0.41 18.45
CA VAL A 189 0.95 0.07 18.91
C VAL A 189 1.24 -0.44 20.32
N GLY A 190 0.25 -0.34 21.20
CA GLY A 190 0.37 -0.62 22.63
C GLY A 190 0.21 0.63 23.47
N ILE A 191 -0.81 0.64 24.33
CA ILE A 191 -1.17 1.80 25.16
C ILE A 191 -0.07 2.15 26.18
N ASP A 192 0.66 1.16 26.67
CA ASP A 192 1.84 1.33 27.53
C ASP A 192 2.99 2.06 26.81
N LEU A 193 3.23 1.74 25.54
CA LEU A 193 4.27 2.41 24.75
C LEU A 193 3.86 3.84 24.42
N MET A 194 2.58 4.08 24.13
CA MET A 194 2.06 5.43 23.97
C MET A 194 2.22 6.26 25.24
N ASP A 195 1.90 5.68 26.40
CA ASP A 195 2.06 6.33 27.69
C ASP A 195 3.54 6.61 28.02
N GLN A 196 4.44 5.68 27.71
CA GLN A 196 5.88 5.90 27.82
C GLN A 196 6.37 7.01 26.89
N MET A 197 5.93 7.02 25.63
CA MET A 197 6.31 8.03 24.63
C MET A 197 5.84 9.43 25.06
N ASN A 198 4.60 9.56 25.54
CA ASN A 198 4.09 10.84 26.05
C ASN A 198 4.83 11.33 27.29
N ARG A 199 5.21 10.43 28.21
CA ARG A 199 6.04 10.78 29.37
C ARG A 199 7.44 11.22 28.95
N ASN A 200 8.06 10.51 28.01
CA ASN A 200 9.37 10.88 27.47
C ASN A 200 9.32 12.25 26.78
N LEU A 201 8.32 12.47 25.92
CA LEU A 201 8.13 13.74 25.24
C LEU A 201 7.91 14.86 26.26
N SER A 202 6.97 14.68 27.20
CA SER A 202 6.71 15.65 28.27
C SER A 202 7.97 15.97 29.09
N GLY A 203 8.81 14.98 29.40
CA GLY A 203 10.06 15.22 30.13
C GLY A 203 11.10 16.05 29.37
N LEU A 204 10.95 16.18 28.05
CA LEU A 204 11.85 16.97 27.18
C LEU A 204 11.27 18.35 26.84
N LEU A 205 9.98 18.59 27.11
CA LEU A 205 9.30 19.83 26.81
C LEU A 205 9.45 20.84 27.94
N LYS A 206 9.57 22.12 27.56
CA LYS A 206 9.81 23.22 28.51
C LYS A 206 8.64 24.18 28.63
N ASP A 207 7.76 24.23 27.63
CA ASP A 207 6.60 25.12 27.62
C ASP A 207 5.47 24.54 28.49
N PRO A 208 5.02 25.24 29.54
CA PRO A 208 3.90 24.80 30.39
C PRO A 208 2.59 24.57 29.65
N GLU A 209 2.28 25.37 28.63
CA GLU A 209 1.06 25.20 27.83
C GLU A 209 1.14 23.92 27.01
N GLU A 210 2.31 23.65 26.45
CA GLU A 210 2.58 22.43 25.72
C GLU A 210 2.58 21.20 26.62
N LEU A 211 3.18 21.28 27.81
CA LEU A 211 3.16 20.20 28.79
C LEU A 211 1.74 19.80 29.21
N ALA A 212 0.83 20.77 29.31
CA ALA A 212 -0.57 20.48 29.62
C ALA A 212 -1.24 19.61 28.55
N LEU A 213 -0.85 19.78 27.28
CA LEU A 213 -1.41 19.07 26.13
C LEU A 213 -1.00 17.58 26.09
N PHE A 214 0.09 17.19 26.75
CA PHE A 214 0.59 15.81 26.77
C PHE A 214 0.25 15.05 28.07
N ARG A 215 -0.56 15.65 28.96
CA ARG A 215 -1.05 14.95 30.16
C ARG A 215 -2.03 13.86 29.80
N GLN A 216 -1.85 12.69 30.40
CA GLN A 216 -2.73 11.54 30.22
C GLN A 216 -3.95 11.63 31.15
N PRO A 217 -5.16 11.34 30.65
CA PRO A 217 -6.31 11.13 31.50
C PRO A 217 -6.13 9.94 32.45
N GLU A 218 -6.83 10.00 33.58
CA GLU A 218 -6.74 9.00 34.65
C GLU A 218 -7.10 7.59 34.15
N PHE A 219 -8.12 7.46 33.30
CA PHE A 219 -8.57 6.16 32.81
C PHE A 219 -7.49 5.46 31.96
N ILE A 220 -6.68 6.20 31.20
CA ILE A 220 -5.54 5.63 30.44
C ILE A 220 -4.47 5.11 31.41
N THR A 221 -4.16 5.90 32.45
CA THR A 221 -3.21 5.50 33.49
C THR A 221 -3.66 4.20 34.17
N GLU A 222 -4.96 4.09 34.46
CA GLU A 222 -5.55 2.89 35.05
C GLU A 222 -5.51 1.68 34.09
N MET A 223 -5.77 1.89 32.80
CA MET A 223 -5.62 0.83 31.77
C MET A 223 -4.19 0.27 31.74
N VAL A 224 -3.18 1.15 31.75
CA VAL A 224 -1.77 0.76 31.78
C VAL A 224 -1.45 -0.04 33.04
N ARG A 225 -1.93 0.44 34.21
CA ARG A 225 -1.76 -0.24 35.50
C ARG A 225 -2.38 -1.63 35.53
N ARG A 226 -3.54 -1.83 34.88
CA ARG A 226 -4.24 -3.12 34.75
C ARG A 226 -3.66 -4.05 33.69
N GLY A 227 -2.64 -3.63 32.94
CA GLY A 227 -2.05 -4.44 31.87
C GLY A 227 -2.90 -4.49 30.59
N TRP A 228 -3.81 -3.53 30.38
CA TRP A 228 -4.70 -3.46 29.21
C TRP A 228 -3.99 -2.75 28.07
N TRP A 229 -2.98 -3.41 27.50
CA TRP A 229 -2.05 -2.78 26.55
C TRP A 229 -2.42 -2.99 25.08
N GLY A 230 -3.68 -3.31 24.77
CA GLY A 230 -4.15 -3.52 23.41
C GLY A 230 -3.94 -4.95 22.89
N GLU A 231 -3.73 -5.09 21.58
CA GLU A 231 -3.75 -6.38 20.87
C GLU A 231 -2.68 -7.36 21.41
N LYS A 232 -1.52 -6.86 21.84
CA LYS A 232 -0.43 -7.69 22.42
C LYS A 232 -0.78 -8.36 23.74
N LYS A 233 -1.80 -7.86 24.45
CA LYS A 233 -2.35 -8.46 25.69
C LYS A 233 -3.80 -8.95 25.51
N GLY A 234 -4.35 -8.86 24.30
CA GLY A 234 -5.72 -9.27 23.97
C GLY A 234 -6.82 -8.33 24.46
N GLN A 235 -6.48 -7.22 25.12
CA GLN A 235 -7.44 -6.25 25.68
C GLN A 235 -6.80 -4.86 25.81
N GLY A 236 -7.55 -3.82 25.43
CA GLY A 236 -7.16 -2.39 25.50
C GLY A 236 -8.39 -1.50 25.41
N PHE A 237 -8.45 -0.59 24.43
CA PHE A 237 -9.71 0.11 24.13
C PHE A 237 -10.77 -0.84 23.56
N TYR A 238 -10.30 -1.86 22.84
CA TYR A 238 -11.11 -2.95 22.32
C TYR A 238 -10.70 -4.30 22.90
N LYS A 239 -11.65 -5.22 22.97
CA LYS A 239 -11.43 -6.60 23.40
C LYS A 239 -12.13 -7.57 22.47
N ARG A 240 -11.40 -8.60 21.99
CA ARG A 240 -11.99 -9.65 21.15
C ARG A 240 -12.42 -10.82 22.02
N VAL A 241 -13.70 -11.20 21.92
CA VAL A 241 -14.27 -12.35 22.63
C VAL A 241 -14.81 -13.38 21.64
N LYS A 242 -14.79 -14.66 22.03
CA LYS A 242 -15.44 -15.74 21.28
C LYS A 242 -16.87 -15.89 21.79
N THR A 243 -17.83 -15.94 20.88
CA THR A 243 -19.24 -16.18 21.14
C THR A 243 -19.71 -17.41 20.36
N GLU A 244 -20.88 -17.96 20.67
CA GLU A 244 -21.47 -19.08 19.90
C GLU A 244 -21.68 -18.69 18.42
N ALA A 245 -21.96 -17.41 18.14
CA ALA A 245 -22.11 -16.86 16.80
C ALA A 245 -20.77 -16.47 16.12
N GLY A 246 -19.62 -16.66 16.78
CA GLY A 246 -18.30 -16.43 16.21
C GLY A 246 -17.37 -15.58 17.07
N ARG A 247 -16.87 -14.46 16.52
CA ARG A 247 -16.00 -13.52 17.24
C ARG A 247 -16.69 -12.17 17.31
N GLU A 248 -16.73 -11.61 18.51
CA GLU A 248 -17.27 -10.29 18.78
C GLU A 248 -16.15 -9.35 19.25
N ILE A 249 -16.28 -8.06 18.91
CA ILE A 249 -15.41 -7.00 19.40
C ILE A 249 -16.22 -6.17 20.38
N LEU A 250 -15.72 -6.08 21.61
CA LEU A 250 -16.25 -5.21 22.65
C LEU A 250 -15.42 -3.92 22.71
N THR A 251 -16.05 -2.84 23.14
CA THR A 251 -15.45 -1.52 23.34
C THR A 251 -15.49 -1.16 24.83
N LEU A 252 -14.42 -0.55 25.34
CA LEU A 252 -14.33 -0.06 26.71
C LEU A 252 -15.20 1.19 26.92
N ASP A 253 -15.96 1.23 28.01
CA ASP A 253 -16.49 2.49 28.54
C ASP A 253 -15.45 3.11 29.49
N HIS A 254 -14.93 4.27 29.10
CA HIS A 254 -13.94 5.02 29.87
C HIS A 254 -14.36 5.43 31.30
N LYS A 255 -15.68 5.51 31.60
CA LYS A 255 -16.20 5.91 32.92
C LYS A 255 -16.28 4.73 33.87
N SER A 256 -16.89 3.62 33.42
CA SER A 256 -17.05 2.42 34.26
C SER A 256 -15.85 1.48 34.20
N LEU A 257 -15.02 1.59 33.16
CA LEU A 257 -13.99 0.62 32.79
C LEU A 257 -14.55 -0.79 32.53
N GLU A 258 -15.80 -0.87 32.07
CA GLU A 258 -16.45 -2.10 31.62
C GLU A 258 -16.48 -2.20 30.09
N TYR A 259 -16.57 -3.42 29.56
CA TYR A 259 -16.64 -3.65 28.13
C TYR A 259 -18.08 -3.91 27.70
N HIS A 260 -18.50 -3.28 26.61
CA HIS A 260 -19.83 -3.46 26.02
C HIS A 260 -19.73 -3.78 24.53
N PRO A 261 -20.77 -4.36 23.91
CA PRO A 261 -20.82 -4.56 22.47
C PRO A 261 -20.58 -3.26 21.72
N ARG A 262 -19.77 -3.32 20.66
CA ARG A 262 -19.42 -2.16 19.84
C ARG A 262 -20.67 -1.46 19.32
N LYS A 263 -20.79 -0.15 19.57
CA LYS A 263 -21.96 0.64 19.14
C LYS A 263 -21.50 1.95 18.51
N LYS A 264 -21.77 2.10 17.21
CA LYS A 264 -21.47 3.33 16.49
C LYS A 264 -22.70 4.23 16.43
N THR A 265 -22.56 5.50 16.79
CA THR A 265 -23.62 6.49 16.59
C THR A 265 -23.69 6.86 15.09
N PRO A 266 -24.87 6.79 14.45
CA PRO A 266 -25.04 7.16 13.05
C PRO A 266 -25.13 8.69 12.92
N PHE A 267 -23.98 9.37 12.96
CA PHE A 267 -23.93 10.83 12.78
C PHE A 267 -24.36 11.23 11.37
N PRO A 268 -25.35 12.13 11.21
CA PRO A 268 -25.80 12.60 9.90
C PRO A 268 -24.68 13.12 9.00
N SER A 269 -23.71 13.85 9.56
CA SER A 269 -22.58 14.39 8.79
C SER A 269 -21.65 13.31 8.24
N ILE A 270 -21.39 12.25 9.00
CA ILE A 270 -20.59 11.11 8.55
C ILE A 270 -21.33 10.32 7.46
N GLU A 271 -22.64 10.09 7.63
CA GLU A 271 -23.44 9.38 6.63
C GLU A 271 -23.51 10.16 5.31
N ALA A 272 -23.72 11.48 5.36
CA ALA A 272 -23.69 12.35 4.18
C ALA A 272 -22.31 12.32 3.49
N GLY A 273 -21.23 12.31 4.28
CA GLY A 273 -19.85 12.27 3.77
C GLY A 273 -19.50 11.01 2.99
N LYS A 274 -20.22 9.89 3.15
CA LYS A 274 -19.96 8.64 2.41
C LYS A 274 -20.16 8.78 0.89
N ASN A 275 -20.98 9.74 0.46
CA ASN A 275 -21.25 10.02 -0.94
C ASN A 275 -20.25 11.00 -1.56
N ILE A 276 -19.35 11.59 -0.75
CA ILE A 276 -18.33 12.52 -1.20
C ILE A 276 -17.03 11.75 -1.45
N ALA A 277 -16.65 11.61 -2.73
CA ALA A 277 -15.47 10.87 -3.13
C ALA A 277 -14.16 11.54 -2.64
N GLY A 278 -14.03 12.84 -2.86
CA GLY A 278 -12.83 13.61 -2.51
C GLY A 278 -12.68 13.82 -1.00
N VAL A 279 -11.48 13.54 -0.48
CA VAL A 279 -11.14 13.76 0.94
C VAL A 279 -11.20 15.25 1.31
N PRO A 280 -10.67 16.20 0.51
CA PRO A 280 -10.76 17.63 0.83
C PRO A 280 -12.20 18.10 1.05
N GLU A 281 -13.10 17.75 0.11
CA GLU A 281 -14.51 18.13 0.16
C GLU A 281 -15.22 17.48 1.35
N ARG A 282 -14.89 16.21 1.65
CA ARG A 282 -15.48 15.47 2.77
C ARG A 282 -15.06 16.06 4.12
N ILE A 283 -13.78 16.42 4.29
CA ILE A 283 -13.29 17.11 5.49
C ILE A 283 -14.00 18.45 5.67
N ARG A 284 -14.09 19.25 4.60
CA ARG A 284 -14.78 20.54 4.63
C ARG A 284 -16.24 20.40 5.06
N ALA A 285 -16.98 19.52 4.40
CA ALA A 285 -18.39 19.27 4.72
C ALA A 285 -18.59 18.80 6.18
N LEU A 286 -17.69 17.96 6.69
CA LEU A 286 -17.74 17.51 8.09
C LEU A 286 -17.46 18.66 9.07
N CYS A 287 -16.45 19.50 8.81
CA CYS A 287 -16.12 20.64 9.67
C CYS A 287 -17.15 21.79 9.64
N GLU A 288 -17.97 21.86 8.60
CA GLU A 288 -19.11 22.79 8.48
C GLU A 288 -20.38 22.26 9.16
N ALA A 289 -20.45 20.95 9.44
CA ALA A 289 -21.60 20.35 10.07
C ALA A 289 -21.76 20.77 11.55
N THR A 290 -23.00 20.92 11.98
CA THR A 290 -23.35 21.40 13.33
C THR A 290 -23.71 20.27 14.29
N ASP A 291 -23.75 19.02 13.83
CA ASP A 291 -23.98 17.84 14.66
C ASP A 291 -22.75 17.52 15.54
N PRO A 292 -22.84 16.61 16.55
CA PRO A 292 -21.73 16.34 17.45
C PRO A 292 -20.44 15.94 16.72
N ALA A 293 -20.53 15.15 15.65
CA ALA A 293 -19.38 14.75 14.85
C ALA A 293 -18.70 15.95 14.14
N GLY A 294 -19.49 16.86 13.55
CA GLY A 294 -18.92 18.04 12.90
C GLY A 294 -18.26 19.01 13.87
N ARG A 295 -18.87 19.22 15.05
CA ARG A 295 -18.26 20.04 16.12
C ARG A 295 -16.95 19.45 16.62
N PHE A 296 -16.92 18.16 16.92
CA PHE A 296 -15.70 17.46 17.31
C PHE A 296 -14.63 17.57 16.23
N ALA A 297 -14.97 17.27 14.98
CA ALA A 297 -14.04 17.31 13.86
C ALA A 297 -13.43 18.69 13.67
N TRP A 298 -14.23 19.77 13.73
CA TRP A 298 -13.70 21.13 13.65
C TRP A 298 -12.77 21.46 14.82
N ARG A 299 -13.19 21.22 16.07
CA ARG A 299 -12.39 21.55 17.27
C ARG A 299 -11.08 20.76 17.29
N HIS A 300 -11.12 19.50 16.87
CA HIS A 300 -9.96 18.63 16.75
C HIS A 300 -9.02 19.12 15.63
N LEU A 301 -9.49 19.13 14.38
CA LEU A 301 -8.65 19.44 13.22
C LEU A 301 -8.09 20.85 13.33
N SER A 302 -8.92 21.87 13.57
CA SER A 302 -8.43 23.25 13.66
C SER A 302 -7.33 23.44 14.70
N GLY A 303 -7.36 22.72 15.82
CA GLY A 303 -6.28 22.81 16.80
C GLY A 303 -5.04 21.98 16.45
N MET A 304 -5.18 20.82 15.79
CA MET A 304 -4.05 20.10 15.19
C MET A 304 -3.34 20.94 14.13
N LEU A 305 -4.12 21.61 13.28
CA LEU A 305 -3.66 22.53 12.25
C LEU A 305 -2.90 23.72 12.84
N CYS A 306 -3.43 24.35 13.89
CA CYS A 306 -2.73 25.42 14.59
C CYS A 306 -1.43 24.93 15.25
N TYR A 307 -1.46 23.75 15.88
CA TYR A 307 -0.27 23.16 16.49
C TYR A 307 0.81 22.89 15.46
N ALA A 308 0.49 22.23 14.35
CA ALA A 308 1.43 21.94 13.27
C ALA A 308 2.05 23.22 12.69
N ALA A 309 1.24 24.26 12.45
CA ALA A 309 1.73 25.54 11.96
C ALA A 309 2.69 26.24 12.95
N ASN A 310 2.46 26.11 14.26
CA ASN A 310 3.33 26.67 15.30
C ASN A 310 4.64 25.88 15.49
N ARG A 311 4.74 24.65 14.95
CA ARG A 311 5.97 23.85 14.98
C ARG A 311 6.93 24.15 13.82
N ILE A 312 6.57 25.05 12.91
CA ILE A 312 7.46 25.52 11.86
C ILE A 312 8.06 26.87 12.29
N PRO A 313 9.40 27.06 12.27
CA PRO A 313 10.42 26.13 11.77
C PRO A 313 11.06 25.25 12.87
N GLU A 314 10.43 25.07 14.03
CA GLU A 314 10.98 24.32 15.17
C GLU A 314 11.39 22.88 14.81
N ILE A 315 10.51 22.14 14.14
CA ILE A 315 10.68 20.68 13.89
C ILE A 315 11.13 20.37 12.47
N ALA A 316 10.82 21.26 11.52
CA ALA A 316 11.18 21.18 10.11
C ALA A 316 11.18 22.58 9.51
N ASP A 317 11.92 22.80 8.42
CA ASP A 317 11.97 24.10 7.74
C ASP A 317 10.83 24.31 6.73
N GLU A 318 10.34 23.23 6.12
CA GLU A 318 9.36 23.25 5.05
C GLU A 318 8.03 22.62 5.49
N VAL A 319 6.91 23.16 5.01
CA VAL A 319 5.56 22.62 5.29
C VAL A 319 5.37 21.21 4.74
N VAL A 320 6.00 20.92 3.59
CA VAL A 320 5.93 19.62 2.91
C VAL A 320 6.49 18.50 3.77
N ALA A 321 7.55 18.78 4.54
CA ALA A 321 8.18 17.80 5.41
C ALA A 321 7.21 17.29 6.49
N VAL A 322 6.36 18.17 7.02
CA VAL A 322 5.34 17.80 8.02
C VAL A 322 4.20 17.02 7.38
N ASP A 323 3.76 17.43 6.19
CA ASP A 323 2.71 16.72 5.47
C ASP A 323 3.16 15.30 5.09
N ASP A 324 4.34 15.16 4.51
CA ASP A 324 4.96 13.87 4.17
C ASP A 324 5.18 12.99 5.40
N ALA A 325 5.60 13.57 6.52
CA ALA A 325 5.72 12.84 7.78
C ALA A 325 4.40 12.20 8.20
N MET A 326 3.29 12.93 8.11
CA MET A 326 1.97 12.40 8.49
C MET A 326 1.41 11.43 7.45
N ARG A 327 1.57 11.73 6.16
CA ARG A 327 1.12 10.85 5.07
C ARG A 327 1.86 9.52 5.05
N TRP A 328 3.17 9.52 5.28
CA TRP A 328 3.99 8.30 5.17
C TRP A 328 4.19 7.58 6.50
N GLY A 329 4.15 8.31 7.63
CA GLY A 329 4.35 7.78 8.98
C GLY A 329 3.06 7.32 9.65
N TYR A 330 1.95 8.01 9.39
CA TYR A 330 0.61 7.69 9.96
C TYR A 330 -0.42 7.30 8.90
N ASN A 331 -0.02 7.21 7.62
CA ASN A 331 -0.89 6.85 6.49
C ASN A 331 -2.12 7.77 6.36
N TRP A 332 -1.97 9.05 6.66
CA TRP A 332 -2.99 10.05 6.37
C TRP A 332 -3.07 10.28 4.86
N GLU A 333 -4.28 10.53 4.33
CA GLU A 333 -4.44 10.88 2.91
C GLU A 333 -4.02 12.31 2.62
N LEU A 334 -4.23 13.23 3.59
CA LEU A 334 -3.79 14.63 3.53
C LEU A 334 -2.95 14.97 4.76
N GLY A 335 -1.84 15.67 4.55
CA GLY A 335 -1.05 16.26 5.63
C GLY A 335 -1.71 17.51 6.25
N PRO A 336 -1.24 18.00 7.40
CA PRO A 336 -1.78 19.20 8.03
C PRO A 336 -1.93 20.42 7.11
N PHE A 337 -0.94 20.76 6.28
CA PHE A 337 -1.02 21.94 5.41
C PHE A 337 -1.89 21.71 4.17
N GLU A 338 -1.95 20.48 3.66
CA GLU A 338 -2.98 20.08 2.68
C GLU A 338 -4.40 20.18 3.25
N ILE A 339 -4.59 19.90 4.55
CA ILE A 339 -5.89 20.07 5.23
C ILE A 339 -6.23 21.56 5.43
N TRP A 340 -5.24 22.42 5.74
CA TRP A 340 -5.42 23.88 5.73
C TRP A 340 -5.97 24.36 4.39
N ASP A 341 -5.42 23.86 3.28
CA ASP A 341 -5.86 24.20 1.93
C ASP A 341 -7.27 23.62 1.63
N ALA A 342 -7.55 22.38 2.07
CA ALA A 342 -8.86 21.76 1.93
C ALA A 342 -9.98 22.57 2.63
N LEU A 343 -9.73 23.10 3.83
CA LEU A 343 -10.67 23.94 4.57
C LEU A 343 -10.73 25.39 4.04
N GLY A 344 -9.74 25.81 3.26
CA GLY A 344 -9.53 27.18 2.84
C GLY A 344 -8.86 28.01 3.94
N VAL A 345 -7.62 28.43 3.69
CA VAL A 345 -6.76 29.04 4.73
C VAL A 345 -7.37 30.31 5.30
N GLU A 346 -7.82 31.23 4.46
CA GLU A 346 -8.41 32.50 4.90
C GLU A 346 -9.73 32.30 5.66
N ALA A 347 -10.61 31.42 5.17
CA ALA A 347 -11.89 31.13 5.82
C ALA A 347 -11.66 30.50 7.21
N THR A 348 -10.70 29.58 7.30
CA THR A 348 -10.30 28.93 8.56
C THR A 348 -9.73 29.95 9.53
N ALA A 349 -8.83 30.84 9.08
CA ALA A 349 -8.26 31.89 9.92
C ALA A 349 -9.35 32.83 10.48
N ARG A 350 -10.28 33.29 9.63
CA ARG A 350 -11.40 34.14 10.07
C ARG A 350 -12.30 33.45 11.09
N ARG A 351 -12.57 32.15 10.91
CA ARG A 351 -13.36 31.37 11.87
C ARG A 351 -12.65 31.24 13.21
N LEU A 352 -11.33 31.01 13.21
CA LEU A 352 -10.52 31.00 14.43
C LEU A 352 -10.61 32.34 15.18
N GLU A 353 -10.44 33.45 14.47
CA GLU A 353 -10.54 34.80 15.05
C GLU A 353 -11.93 35.07 15.62
N ALA A 354 -12.99 34.70 14.90
CA ALA A 354 -14.38 34.83 15.37
C ALA A 354 -14.67 33.98 16.62
N GLU A 355 -13.97 32.85 16.79
CA GLU A 355 -14.01 32.01 17.99
C GLU A 355 -13.10 32.53 19.13
N GLY A 356 -12.42 33.67 18.94
CA GLY A 356 -11.47 34.23 19.91
C GLY A 356 -10.17 33.43 20.03
N ARG A 357 -9.83 32.61 19.03
CA ARG A 357 -8.62 31.79 18.98
C ARG A 357 -7.54 32.46 18.13
N GLY A 358 -6.29 32.37 18.58
CA GLY A 358 -5.15 32.92 17.85
C GLY A 358 -4.88 32.19 16.53
N VAL A 359 -4.58 32.97 15.48
CA VAL A 359 -4.11 32.45 14.19
C VAL A 359 -2.59 32.23 14.26
N PRO A 360 -2.05 31.07 13.84
CA PRO A 360 -0.62 30.81 13.87
C PRO A 360 0.19 31.84 13.08
N PRO A 361 1.37 32.27 13.55
CA PRO A 361 2.21 33.25 12.84
C PRO A 361 2.54 32.86 11.41
N LEU A 362 2.72 31.56 11.14
CA LEU A 362 2.95 31.04 9.78
C LEU A 362 1.77 31.32 8.84
N VAL A 363 0.54 31.11 9.33
CA VAL A 363 -0.69 31.37 8.56
C VAL A 363 -0.88 32.86 8.31
N THR A 364 -0.64 33.69 9.34
CA THR A 364 -0.66 35.15 9.19
C THR A 364 0.36 35.63 8.15
N ARG A 365 1.59 35.08 8.16
CA ARG A 365 2.63 35.38 7.18
C ARG A 365 2.21 34.98 5.76
N LEU A 366 1.63 33.79 5.60
CA LEU A 366 1.13 33.32 4.32
C LEU A 366 0.08 34.29 3.75
N LEU A 367 -0.92 34.66 4.56
CA LEU A 367 -1.98 35.57 4.13
C LEU A 367 -1.47 37.00 3.86
N SER A 368 -0.55 37.51 4.68
CA SER A 368 0.02 38.85 4.48
C SER A 368 0.96 38.95 3.28
N SER A 369 1.53 37.83 2.82
CA SER A 369 2.26 37.71 1.55
C SER A 369 1.35 37.62 0.31
N GLY A 370 0.02 37.74 0.49
CA GLY A 370 -0.96 37.73 -0.59
C GLY A 370 -1.34 36.34 -1.10
N LYS A 371 -0.79 35.27 -0.52
CA LYS A 371 -1.14 33.89 -0.87
C LYS A 371 -2.39 33.45 -0.11
N ARG A 372 -3.13 32.48 -0.66
CA ARG A 372 -4.39 31.95 -0.09
C ARG A 372 -4.36 30.44 0.17
N SER A 373 -3.27 29.79 -0.18
CA SER A 373 -3.04 28.34 -0.12
C SER A 373 -1.57 28.09 0.20
N PHE A 374 -1.27 27.03 0.95
CA PHE A 374 0.08 26.53 1.18
C PHE A 374 0.67 25.87 -0.07
N TYR A 375 -0.18 25.34 -0.96
CA TYR A 375 0.23 24.68 -2.18
C TYR A 375 -0.35 25.33 -3.43
N GLU A 376 0.42 25.31 -4.51
CA GLU A 376 -0.02 25.77 -5.83
C GLU A 376 0.49 24.82 -6.91
N LEU A 377 -0.40 24.36 -7.79
CA LEU A 377 -0.02 23.57 -8.96
C LEU A 377 0.11 24.51 -10.17
N ARG A 378 1.32 24.59 -10.75
CA ARG A 378 1.58 25.36 -11.98
C ARG A 378 1.93 24.38 -13.10
N GLY A 379 0.96 24.13 -13.99
CA GLY A 379 1.05 23.04 -14.96
C GLY A 379 1.09 21.68 -14.24
N THR A 380 2.21 20.97 -14.32
CA THR A 380 2.42 19.67 -13.64
C THR A 380 3.33 19.76 -12.41
N ARG A 381 3.85 20.96 -12.11
CA ARG A 381 4.81 21.21 -11.02
C ARG A 381 4.09 21.72 -9.79
N LEU A 382 4.42 21.14 -8.64
CA LEU A 382 3.88 21.51 -7.34
C LEU A 382 4.80 22.54 -6.69
N PHE A 383 4.22 23.62 -6.17
CA PHE A 383 4.91 24.62 -5.38
C PHE A 383 4.31 24.62 -3.97
N SER A 384 5.16 24.84 -2.96
CA SER A 384 4.75 25.02 -1.57
C SER A 384 5.21 26.36 -1.03
N PHE A 385 4.48 26.90 -0.06
CA PHE A 385 4.85 28.11 0.64
C PHE A 385 6.12 27.87 1.47
N ALA A 386 7.18 28.62 1.17
CA ALA A 386 8.45 28.57 1.87
C ALA A 386 8.44 29.60 3.02
N PRO A 387 8.39 29.16 4.30
CA PRO A 387 8.23 30.07 5.43
C PRO A 387 9.33 31.12 5.55
N ALA A 388 10.56 30.78 5.15
CA ALA A 388 11.72 31.65 5.26
C ALA A 388 11.67 32.86 4.31
N SER A 389 11.22 32.66 3.06
CA SER A 389 11.16 33.71 2.04
C SER A 389 9.79 34.39 1.96
N GLY A 390 8.71 33.71 2.38
CA GLY A 390 7.34 34.16 2.15
C GLY A 390 6.87 33.95 0.69
N GLU A 391 7.62 33.20 -0.10
CA GLU A 391 7.31 32.92 -1.51
C GLU A 391 6.94 31.45 -1.75
N MET A 392 6.42 31.16 -2.94
CA MET A 392 6.14 29.80 -3.39
C MET A 392 7.42 29.18 -4.00
N GLY A 393 7.99 28.17 -3.33
CA GLY A 393 9.11 27.39 -3.82
C GLY A 393 8.65 26.11 -4.54
N GLU A 394 9.37 25.68 -5.58
CA GLU A 394 9.07 24.42 -6.26
C GLU A 394 9.39 23.25 -5.32
N VAL A 395 8.44 22.34 -5.13
CA VAL A 395 8.63 21.11 -4.35
C VAL A 395 9.50 20.16 -5.15
N PRO A 396 10.72 19.81 -4.69
CA PRO A 396 11.59 18.91 -5.41
C PRO A 396 10.90 17.59 -5.68
N THR A 397 10.88 17.18 -6.95
CA THR A 397 10.32 15.89 -7.37
C THR A 397 11.45 15.08 -8.00
N ALA A 398 11.63 13.83 -7.58
CA ALA A 398 12.64 12.97 -8.17
C ALA A 398 12.40 12.85 -9.70
N PRO A 399 13.43 12.82 -10.56
CA PRO A 399 13.26 12.78 -12.02
C PRO A 399 12.38 11.62 -12.52
N LYS A 400 12.38 10.50 -11.78
CA LYS A 400 11.57 9.31 -12.08
C LYS A 400 10.17 9.33 -11.47
N ALA A 401 9.87 10.27 -10.58
CA ALA A 401 8.56 10.36 -9.95
C ALA A 401 7.56 11.05 -10.90
N ILE A 402 6.57 10.29 -11.35
CA ILE A 402 5.46 10.79 -12.17
C ILE A 402 4.19 10.72 -11.32
N HIS A 403 3.52 11.85 -11.15
CA HIS A 403 2.26 11.94 -10.41
C HIS A 403 1.10 12.14 -11.39
N LEU A 404 0.38 11.06 -11.70
CA LEU A 404 -0.78 11.05 -12.59
C LEU A 404 -1.83 12.11 -12.21
N PRO A 405 -2.20 12.31 -10.92
CA PRO A 405 -3.14 13.37 -10.54
C PRO A 405 -2.72 14.77 -11.00
N ARG A 406 -1.41 15.07 -11.01
CA ARG A 406 -0.89 16.36 -11.49
C ARG A 406 -1.00 16.49 -13.02
N LEU A 407 -0.96 15.37 -13.75
CA LEU A 407 -1.14 15.35 -15.22
C LEU A 407 -2.60 15.54 -15.62
N HIS A 408 -3.54 15.04 -14.82
CA HIS A 408 -4.98 15.32 -14.99
C HIS A 408 -5.28 16.81 -14.89
N SER A 409 -4.84 17.44 -13.79
CA SER A 409 -5.01 18.87 -13.58
C SER A 409 -4.28 19.73 -14.63
N GLY A 410 -3.20 19.20 -15.21
CA GLY A 410 -2.44 19.84 -16.29
C GLY A 410 -2.97 19.58 -17.72
N SER A 411 -4.20 19.07 -17.88
CA SER A 411 -4.85 18.82 -19.18
C SER A 411 -4.12 17.83 -20.11
N ARG A 412 -3.43 16.82 -19.56
CA ARG A 412 -2.78 15.75 -20.35
C ARG A 412 -3.64 14.51 -20.60
N VAL A 413 -4.92 14.57 -20.27
CA VAL A 413 -5.86 13.47 -20.54
C VAL A 413 -6.15 13.44 -22.04
N VAL A 414 -5.76 12.35 -22.69
CA VAL A 414 -5.98 12.12 -24.13
C VAL A 414 -7.39 11.61 -24.37
N LYS A 415 -7.85 10.65 -23.54
CA LYS A 415 -9.18 10.05 -23.62
C LYS A 415 -9.61 9.54 -22.25
N SER A 416 -10.90 9.55 -21.94
CA SER A 416 -11.41 9.08 -20.64
C SER A 416 -12.85 8.58 -20.74
N ASN A 417 -13.23 7.70 -19.82
CA ASN A 417 -14.62 7.31 -19.56
C ASN A 417 -14.83 7.14 -18.04
N SER A 418 -15.99 6.64 -17.62
CA SER A 418 -16.31 6.39 -16.20
C SER A 418 -15.38 5.41 -15.49
N GLY A 419 -14.66 4.58 -16.25
CA GLY A 419 -13.88 3.47 -15.72
C GLY A 419 -12.36 3.63 -15.75
N ALA A 420 -11.85 4.44 -16.69
CA ALA A 420 -10.43 4.55 -17.00
C ALA A 420 -10.09 5.88 -17.70
N SER A 421 -8.80 6.21 -17.77
CA SER A 421 -8.27 7.36 -18.52
C SER A 421 -6.96 7.00 -19.22
N LEU A 422 -6.78 7.51 -20.44
CA LEU A 422 -5.51 7.52 -21.17
C LEU A 422 -4.86 8.89 -20.99
N VAL A 423 -3.66 8.91 -20.41
CA VAL A 423 -2.94 10.12 -20.03
C VAL A 423 -1.60 10.18 -20.78
N ASP A 424 -1.27 11.32 -21.37
CA ASP A 424 0.04 11.55 -21.97
C ASP A 424 1.11 11.76 -20.87
N LEU A 425 2.09 10.87 -20.82
CA LEU A 425 3.23 10.98 -19.91
C LEU A 425 4.37 11.86 -20.45
N GLY A 426 4.27 12.34 -21.70
CA GLY A 426 5.34 12.97 -22.45
C GLY A 426 6.28 11.96 -23.10
N ASP A 427 7.21 12.45 -23.91
CA ASP A 427 8.22 11.66 -24.66
C ASP A 427 7.62 10.59 -25.57
N GLY A 428 6.38 10.78 -26.02
CA GLY A 428 5.66 9.81 -26.83
C GLY A 428 5.21 8.57 -26.08
N VAL A 429 5.04 8.61 -24.75
CA VAL A 429 4.50 7.49 -23.97
C VAL A 429 3.16 7.86 -23.35
N ALA A 430 2.15 6.99 -23.50
CA ALA A 430 0.86 7.14 -22.85
C ALA A 430 0.71 6.19 -21.64
N CYS A 431 -0.15 6.53 -20.70
CA CYS A 431 -0.53 5.70 -19.56
C CYS A 431 -2.04 5.46 -19.54
N LEU A 432 -2.45 4.20 -19.60
CA LEU A 432 -3.82 3.80 -19.31
C LEU A 432 -3.97 3.50 -17.81
N GLU A 433 -4.76 4.33 -17.13
CA GLU A 433 -5.08 4.16 -15.72
C GLU A 433 -6.54 3.74 -15.52
N PHE A 434 -6.75 2.79 -14.60
CA PHE A 434 -8.07 2.43 -14.09
C PHE A 434 -8.35 3.23 -12.81
N HIS A 435 -9.59 3.69 -12.62
CA HIS A 435 -9.94 4.58 -11.50
C HIS A 435 -11.28 4.29 -10.82
N VAL A 436 -11.83 3.09 -10.98
CA VAL A 436 -13.00 2.63 -10.20
C VAL A 436 -12.60 2.05 -8.85
N LYS A 437 -13.60 1.80 -7.98
CA LYS A 437 -13.37 1.15 -6.68
C LYS A 437 -12.56 -0.15 -6.85
N MET A 438 -11.39 -0.21 -6.23
CA MET A 438 -10.44 -1.35 -6.31
C MET A 438 -9.93 -1.65 -7.74
N ASN A 439 -10.16 -0.76 -8.70
CA ASN A 439 -9.80 -0.92 -10.11
C ASN A 439 -10.31 -2.25 -10.70
N VAL A 440 -11.52 -2.65 -10.30
CA VAL A 440 -12.18 -3.84 -10.87
C VAL A 440 -12.44 -3.65 -12.36
N LEU A 441 -12.30 -4.74 -13.12
CA LEU A 441 -12.39 -4.71 -14.58
C LEU A 441 -13.82 -5.03 -15.03
N GLY A 442 -14.35 -4.16 -15.88
CA GLY A 442 -15.64 -4.29 -16.55
C GLY A 442 -15.62 -3.68 -17.95
N GLY A 443 -16.80 -3.42 -18.51
CA GLY A 443 -16.95 -2.94 -19.89
C GLY A 443 -16.19 -1.65 -20.20
N ASP A 444 -16.24 -0.68 -19.29
CA ASP A 444 -15.58 0.63 -19.48
C ASP A 444 -14.05 0.50 -19.55
N GLN A 445 -13.45 -0.30 -18.66
CA GLN A 445 -12.00 -0.50 -18.62
C GLN A 445 -11.51 -1.23 -19.87
N LEU A 446 -12.21 -2.31 -20.27
CA LEU A 446 -11.85 -3.08 -21.47
C LEU A 446 -12.09 -2.29 -22.76
N GLY A 447 -13.16 -1.49 -22.80
CA GLY A 447 -13.45 -0.60 -23.92
C GLY A 447 -12.38 0.47 -24.08
N LEU A 448 -11.99 1.15 -22.99
CA LEU A 448 -10.92 2.14 -23.07
C LEU A 448 -9.56 1.51 -23.33
N LEU A 449 -9.30 0.28 -22.86
CA LEU A 449 -8.08 -0.43 -23.21
C LEU A 449 -7.95 -0.60 -24.74
N ARG A 450 -8.98 -1.11 -25.41
CA ARG A 450 -9.01 -1.22 -26.88
C ARG A 450 -8.75 0.14 -27.53
N ASP A 451 -9.52 1.14 -27.13
CA ASP A 451 -9.43 2.48 -27.70
C ASP A 451 -8.05 3.12 -27.47
N SER A 452 -7.40 2.78 -26.36
CA SER A 452 -6.05 3.25 -26.03
C SER A 452 -4.99 2.61 -26.91
N LEU A 453 -5.14 1.32 -27.25
CA LEU A 453 -4.22 0.65 -28.18
C LEU A 453 -4.30 1.29 -29.57
N GLU A 454 -5.51 1.61 -30.06
CA GLU A 454 -5.68 2.31 -31.35
C GLU A 454 -5.04 3.71 -31.32
N GLU A 455 -5.17 4.44 -30.22
CA GLU A 455 -4.57 5.76 -30.07
C GLU A 455 -3.05 5.71 -29.96
N VAL A 456 -2.53 4.75 -29.21
CA VAL A 456 -1.09 4.55 -29.05
C VAL A 456 -0.42 4.15 -30.36
N ASP A 457 -1.04 3.29 -31.15
CA ASP A 457 -0.45 2.84 -32.43
C ASP A 457 -0.21 4.01 -33.39
N ARG A 458 -1.12 4.99 -33.38
CA ARG A 458 -1.06 6.21 -34.21
C ARG A 458 -0.09 7.25 -33.68
N ASN A 459 -0.13 7.54 -32.37
CA ASN A 459 0.40 8.78 -31.82
C ASN A 459 1.49 8.61 -30.76
N PHE A 460 1.78 7.38 -30.33
CA PHE A 460 2.72 7.11 -29.25
C PHE A 460 3.72 5.99 -29.60
N LEU A 461 4.86 6.01 -28.92
CA LEU A 461 5.91 5.00 -29.01
C LEU A 461 5.58 3.74 -28.21
N GLY A 462 4.68 3.82 -27.22
CA GLY A 462 4.23 2.68 -26.42
C GLY A 462 3.28 3.07 -25.30
N LEU A 463 2.85 2.06 -24.55
CA LEU A 463 1.81 2.18 -23.52
C LEU A 463 2.32 1.69 -22.16
N VAL A 464 2.06 2.48 -21.13
CA VAL A 464 2.07 2.01 -19.74
C VAL A 464 0.64 1.67 -19.33
N ILE A 465 0.41 0.50 -18.73
CA ILE A 465 -0.84 0.21 -18.02
C ILE A 465 -0.53 0.29 -16.53
N GLY A 466 -1.07 1.30 -15.85
CA GLY A 466 -0.69 1.61 -14.47
C GLY A 466 -1.57 2.69 -13.85
N ASN A 467 -1.64 2.72 -12.53
CA ASN A 467 -2.38 3.74 -11.79
C ASN A 467 -1.72 4.03 -10.44
N GLN A 468 -2.18 5.06 -9.73
CA GLN A 468 -1.69 5.42 -8.39
C GLN A 468 -2.73 5.20 -7.27
N GLY A 469 -3.83 4.49 -7.56
CA GLY A 469 -4.78 4.04 -6.54
C GLY A 469 -4.20 2.95 -5.64
N PRO A 470 -4.88 2.50 -4.57
CA PRO A 470 -4.32 1.54 -3.61
C PRO A 470 -3.88 0.18 -4.20
N HIS A 471 -4.45 -0.21 -5.33
CA HIS A 471 -4.22 -1.49 -6.00
C HIS A 471 -4.15 -1.28 -7.51
N PHE A 472 -3.35 -2.09 -8.21
CA PHE A 472 -3.38 -2.15 -9.66
C PHE A 472 -4.78 -2.55 -10.15
N SER A 473 -5.27 -3.73 -9.73
CA SER A 473 -6.63 -4.21 -9.95
C SER A 473 -6.94 -5.42 -9.07
N ALA A 474 -8.12 -5.42 -8.45
CA ALA A 474 -8.64 -6.56 -7.69
C ALA A 474 -9.29 -7.66 -8.57
N GLY A 475 -9.27 -7.52 -9.89
CA GLY A 475 -9.80 -8.50 -10.84
C GLY A 475 -11.16 -8.13 -11.43
N ALA A 476 -11.87 -9.13 -11.95
CA ALA A 476 -13.17 -8.94 -12.60
C ALA A 476 -14.27 -8.55 -11.60
N ASN A 477 -15.30 -7.86 -12.10
CA ASN A 477 -16.44 -7.44 -11.28
C ASN A 477 -17.36 -8.63 -10.90
N LEU A 478 -17.06 -9.29 -9.78
CA LEU A 478 -17.86 -10.42 -9.25
C LEU A 478 -19.31 -10.06 -8.94
N LEU A 479 -19.61 -8.80 -8.60
CA LEU A 479 -20.98 -8.37 -8.33
C LEU A 479 -21.82 -8.36 -9.61
N LEU A 480 -21.29 -7.78 -10.69
CA LEU A 480 -21.93 -7.80 -11.99
C LEU A 480 -22.15 -9.23 -12.47
N MET A 481 -21.13 -10.08 -12.38
CA MET A 481 -21.21 -11.48 -12.76
C MET A 481 -22.26 -12.24 -11.92
N THR A 482 -22.39 -11.94 -10.62
CA THR A 482 -23.44 -12.55 -9.78
C THR A 482 -24.83 -12.20 -10.31
N THR A 483 -25.07 -10.95 -10.68
CA THR A 483 -26.35 -10.51 -11.27
C THR A 483 -26.63 -11.25 -12.57
N GLN A 484 -25.64 -11.32 -13.47
CA GLN A 484 -25.78 -12.00 -14.76
C GLN A 484 -26.07 -13.51 -14.59
N ILE A 485 -25.39 -14.19 -13.66
CA ILE A 485 -25.64 -15.62 -13.36
C ILE A 485 -27.07 -15.81 -12.82
N VAL A 486 -27.53 -14.95 -11.91
CA VAL A 486 -28.88 -15.05 -11.33
C VAL A 486 -29.97 -14.82 -12.38
N ASN A 487 -29.73 -13.87 -13.29
CA ASN A 487 -30.64 -13.56 -14.39
C ASN A 487 -30.50 -14.52 -15.58
N GLN A 488 -29.57 -15.48 -15.53
CA GLN A 488 -29.29 -16.43 -16.61
C GLN A 488 -28.88 -15.75 -17.93
N GLU A 489 -28.16 -14.63 -17.84
CA GLU A 489 -27.65 -13.84 -18.96
C GLU A 489 -26.37 -14.48 -19.54
N TRP A 490 -26.45 -15.76 -19.96
CA TRP A 490 -25.28 -16.57 -20.36
C TRP A 490 -24.53 -15.99 -21.56
N ASP A 491 -25.26 -15.46 -22.55
CA ASP A 491 -24.67 -14.84 -23.74
C ASP A 491 -23.85 -13.59 -23.38
N GLU A 492 -24.30 -12.81 -22.40
CA GLU A 492 -23.56 -11.63 -21.92
C GLU A 492 -22.30 -12.01 -21.15
N ILE A 493 -22.33 -13.12 -20.40
CA ILE A 493 -21.14 -13.67 -19.73
C ILE A 493 -20.13 -14.17 -20.77
N ASP A 494 -20.57 -14.96 -21.76
CA ASP A 494 -19.70 -15.45 -22.85
C ASP A 494 -19.08 -14.27 -23.63
N LEU A 495 -19.90 -13.29 -24.00
CA LEU A 495 -19.44 -12.09 -24.71
C LEU A 495 -18.44 -11.28 -23.88
N SER A 496 -18.66 -11.15 -22.58
CA SER A 496 -17.74 -10.46 -21.67
C SER A 496 -16.39 -11.16 -21.60
N ILE A 497 -16.37 -12.50 -21.49
CA ILE A 497 -15.13 -13.30 -21.47
C ILE A 497 -14.41 -13.18 -22.81
N ARG A 498 -15.11 -13.30 -23.95
CA ARG A 498 -14.52 -13.14 -25.29
C ARG A 498 -13.88 -11.77 -25.47
N ARG A 499 -14.58 -10.70 -25.05
CA ARG A 499 -14.03 -9.33 -25.08
C ARG A 499 -12.76 -9.23 -24.26
N PHE A 500 -12.74 -9.86 -23.08
CA PHE A 500 -11.58 -9.83 -22.21
C PHE A 500 -10.40 -10.63 -22.81
N GLN A 501 -10.62 -11.87 -23.24
CA GLN A 501 -9.61 -12.69 -23.94
C GLN A 501 -9.06 -11.97 -25.19
N LYS A 502 -9.92 -11.28 -25.94
CA LYS A 502 -9.50 -10.49 -27.10
C LYS A 502 -8.63 -9.31 -26.69
N ALA A 503 -9.00 -8.58 -25.65
CA ALA A 503 -8.23 -7.45 -25.15
C ALA A 503 -6.83 -7.89 -24.68
N THR A 504 -6.74 -8.93 -23.84
CA THR A 504 -5.46 -9.44 -23.32
C THR A 504 -4.59 -10.08 -24.40
N SER A 505 -5.19 -10.77 -25.38
CA SER A 505 -4.44 -11.30 -26.54
C SER A 505 -3.91 -10.19 -27.44
N THR A 506 -4.66 -9.10 -27.59
CA THR A 506 -4.25 -7.95 -28.42
C THR A 506 -3.03 -7.26 -27.82
N LEU A 507 -2.93 -7.15 -26.48
CA LEU A 507 -1.74 -6.61 -25.80
C LEU A 507 -0.45 -7.30 -26.26
N ARG A 508 -0.45 -8.64 -26.30
CA ARG A 508 0.72 -9.45 -26.64
C ARG A 508 1.17 -9.32 -28.11
N GLN A 509 0.22 -9.06 -28.99
CA GLN A 509 0.42 -8.93 -30.44
C GLN A 509 0.55 -7.47 -30.87
N PHE A 510 0.51 -6.53 -29.91
CA PHE A 510 0.48 -5.12 -30.21
C PHE A 510 1.80 -4.66 -30.82
N THR A 511 1.72 -3.72 -31.77
CA THR A 511 2.82 -3.19 -32.59
C THR A 511 3.78 -2.30 -31.82
N ARG A 512 3.39 -1.85 -30.63
CA ARG A 512 4.20 -1.01 -29.72
C ARG A 512 4.40 -1.74 -28.38
N PRO A 513 5.49 -1.50 -27.65
CA PRO A 513 5.70 -2.10 -26.33
C PRO A 513 4.61 -1.67 -25.34
N VAL A 514 4.09 -2.63 -24.60
CA VAL A 514 3.17 -2.43 -23.46
C VAL A 514 3.86 -2.83 -22.17
N VAL A 515 3.97 -1.90 -21.22
CA VAL A 515 4.59 -2.12 -19.92
C VAL A 515 3.55 -2.01 -18.80
N GLY A 516 3.41 -3.07 -18.00
CA GLY A 516 2.54 -3.07 -16.82
C GLY A 516 3.25 -2.49 -15.60
N ALA A 517 2.72 -1.42 -15.01
CA ALA A 517 3.17 -0.83 -13.76
C ALA A 517 2.28 -1.32 -12.60
N ILE A 518 2.65 -2.46 -12.00
CA ILE A 518 1.78 -3.19 -11.05
C ILE A 518 2.17 -2.99 -9.59
N HIS A 519 1.17 -2.95 -8.70
CA HIS A 519 1.32 -2.78 -7.26
C HIS A 519 0.07 -3.22 -6.50
N GLY A 520 0.19 -3.37 -5.17
CA GLY A 520 -0.94 -3.74 -4.32
C GLY A 520 -1.60 -5.03 -4.83
N TYR A 521 -2.93 -5.09 -4.85
CA TYR A 521 -3.63 -6.22 -5.46
C TYR A 521 -3.53 -6.15 -6.98
N THR A 522 -2.99 -7.22 -7.56
CA THR A 522 -2.92 -7.53 -8.99
C THR A 522 -3.50 -8.93 -9.15
N LEU A 523 -4.81 -9.05 -8.94
CA LEU A 523 -5.48 -10.34 -8.75
C LEU A 523 -6.44 -10.65 -9.89
N GLY A 524 -6.58 -11.93 -10.21
CA GLY A 524 -7.50 -12.45 -11.22
C GLY A 524 -7.37 -11.73 -12.56
N GLY A 525 -8.46 -11.14 -13.07
CA GLY A 525 -8.42 -10.31 -14.28
C GLY A 525 -7.33 -9.22 -14.30
N GLY A 526 -6.95 -8.67 -13.14
CA GLY A 526 -5.82 -7.74 -13.03
C GLY A 526 -4.47 -8.41 -13.23
N CYS A 527 -4.31 -9.63 -12.70
CA CYS A 527 -3.17 -10.50 -13.00
C CYS A 527 -3.13 -10.81 -14.50
N GLU A 528 -4.27 -11.17 -15.10
CA GLU A 528 -4.37 -11.47 -16.54
C GLU A 528 -3.95 -10.27 -17.40
N VAL A 529 -4.44 -9.05 -17.14
CA VAL A 529 -3.93 -7.85 -17.83
C VAL A 529 -2.39 -7.74 -17.72
N ALA A 530 -1.83 -7.96 -16.54
CA ALA A 530 -0.37 -7.94 -16.34
C ALA A 530 0.34 -9.08 -17.12
N LEU A 531 -0.23 -10.29 -17.16
CA LEU A 531 0.34 -11.41 -17.90
C LEU A 531 0.40 -11.14 -19.41
N GLY A 532 -0.45 -10.24 -19.92
CA GLY A 532 -0.48 -9.80 -21.32
C GLY A 532 0.51 -8.70 -21.69
N CYS A 533 1.14 -8.03 -20.73
CA CYS A 533 2.15 -6.99 -20.98
C CYS A 533 3.49 -7.60 -21.44
N ASP A 534 4.26 -6.85 -22.23
CA ASP A 534 5.58 -7.28 -22.72
C ASP A 534 6.66 -7.24 -21.64
N HIS A 535 6.54 -6.29 -20.71
CA HIS A 535 7.41 -6.15 -19.55
C HIS A 535 6.59 -5.70 -18.35
N ILE A 536 7.02 -6.11 -17.16
CA ILE A 536 6.42 -5.70 -15.91
C ILE A 536 7.40 -4.85 -15.12
N VAL A 537 6.95 -3.68 -14.68
CA VAL A 537 7.58 -2.94 -13.60
C VAL A 537 6.70 -3.14 -12.37
N ALA A 538 7.19 -3.92 -11.41
CA ALA A 538 6.43 -4.31 -10.23
C ALA A 538 6.96 -3.62 -8.97
N ALA A 539 6.05 -3.02 -8.19
CA ALA A 539 6.37 -2.67 -6.81
C ALA A 539 6.72 -3.96 -6.04
N ALA A 540 7.74 -3.94 -5.20
CA ALA A 540 8.17 -5.17 -4.51
C ALA A 540 7.06 -5.78 -3.63
N GLU A 541 6.17 -4.97 -3.08
CA GLU A 541 4.98 -5.36 -2.31
C GLU A 541 3.77 -5.75 -3.17
N THR A 542 3.96 -6.11 -4.44
CA THR A 542 2.85 -6.52 -5.29
C THR A 542 2.30 -7.87 -4.86
N TYR A 543 1.00 -7.92 -4.59
CA TYR A 543 0.24 -9.13 -4.34
C TYR A 543 -0.37 -9.60 -5.66
N ILE A 544 0.18 -10.66 -6.25
CA ILE A 544 -0.20 -11.12 -7.59
C ILE A 544 -0.62 -12.59 -7.58
N GLY A 545 -1.70 -12.89 -8.30
CA GLY A 545 -2.11 -14.26 -8.52
C GLY A 545 -3.53 -14.42 -9.07
N LEU A 546 -3.95 -15.68 -9.19
CA LEU A 546 -5.21 -16.09 -9.81
C LEU A 546 -6.10 -16.80 -8.77
N PRO A 547 -6.95 -16.06 -8.02
CA PRO A 547 -7.72 -16.60 -6.90
C PRO A 547 -9.08 -17.22 -7.30
N GLU A 548 -9.41 -17.32 -8.59
CA GLU A 548 -10.73 -17.68 -9.13
C GLU A 548 -11.29 -18.99 -8.57
N VAL A 549 -10.44 -19.98 -8.32
CA VAL A 549 -10.85 -21.27 -7.74
C VAL A 549 -11.47 -21.09 -6.36
N GLY A 550 -11.02 -20.10 -5.59
CA GLY A 550 -11.57 -19.75 -4.29
C GLY A 550 -13.03 -19.26 -4.35
N VAL A 551 -13.47 -18.71 -5.49
CA VAL A 551 -14.87 -18.29 -5.73
C VAL A 551 -15.66 -19.29 -6.56
N GLY A 552 -15.08 -20.45 -6.89
CA GLY A 552 -15.76 -21.52 -7.63
C GLY A 552 -15.59 -21.47 -9.15
N LEU A 553 -14.63 -20.69 -9.65
CA LEU A 553 -14.37 -20.48 -11.07
C LEU A 553 -12.93 -20.86 -11.43
N ILE A 554 -12.55 -20.72 -12.69
CA ILE A 554 -11.14 -20.78 -13.14
C ILE A 554 -10.76 -19.45 -13.79
N PRO A 555 -9.45 -19.14 -13.93
CA PRO A 555 -9.01 -18.01 -14.75
C PRO A 555 -9.37 -18.26 -16.22
N ALA A 556 -9.99 -17.28 -16.86
CA ALA A 556 -10.56 -17.46 -18.20
C ALA A 556 -10.36 -16.27 -19.15
N ALA A 557 -9.66 -15.22 -18.72
CA ALA A 557 -9.26 -14.13 -19.61
C ALA A 557 -7.85 -14.35 -20.19
N HIS A 558 -7.38 -15.61 -20.29
CA HIS A 558 -6.06 -16.14 -20.69
C HIS A 558 -5.13 -16.61 -19.55
N GLY A 559 -5.52 -16.50 -18.28
CA GLY A 559 -4.65 -16.74 -17.13
C GLY A 559 -4.20 -18.21 -17.00
N THR A 560 -5.08 -19.17 -17.29
CA THR A 560 -4.74 -20.60 -17.24
C THR A 560 -3.75 -20.96 -18.35
N LYS A 561 -3.94 -20.42 -19.55
CA LYS A 561 -3.09 -20.53 -20.73
C LYS A 561 -1.72 -19.94 -20.48
N GLU A 562 -1.64 -18.74 -19.91
CA GLU A 562 -0.35 -18.12 -19.60
C GLU A 562 0.41 -18.89 -18.54
N MET A 563 -0.27 -19.45 -17.53
CA MET A 563 0.36 -20.33 -16.55
C MET A 563 0.88 -21.62 -17.20
N LEU A 564 0.12 -22.24 -18.12
CA LEU A 564 0.58 -23.39 -18.88
C LEU A 564 1.85 -23.08 -19.67
N ILE A 565 1.84 -21.99 -20.44
CA ILE A 565 3.00 -21.53 -21.22
C ILE A 565 4.21 -21.31 -20.30
N ARG A 566 4.07 -20.49 -19.25
CA ARG A 566 5.19 -20.09 -18.39
C ARG A 566 5.81 -21.25 -17.61
N CYS A 567 5.02 -22.27 -17.30
CA CYS A 567 5.49 -23.44 -16.58
C CYS A 567 6.11 -24.51 -17.50
N THR A 568 5.93 -24.39 -18.82
CA THR A 568 6.42 -25.37 -19.80
C THR A 568 7.43 -24.80 -20.81
N GLU A 569 7.53 -23.47 -20.95
CA GLU A 569 8.36 -22.80 -21.97
C GLU A 569 9.86 -23.04 -21.82
N GLN A 570 10.33 -23.48 -20.66
CA GLN A 570 11.74 -23.83 -20.42
C GLN A 570 12.08 -25.27 -20.83
N ILE A 571 11.08 -26.09 -21.14
CA ILE A 571 11.25 -27.48 -21.54
C ILE A 571 11.46 -27.50 -23.07
N PRO A 572 12.60 -28.00 -23.57
CA PRO A 572 12.84 -28.11 -25.00
C PRO A 572 11.72 -28.86 -25.71
N ARG A 573 11.38 -28.42 -26.92
CA ARG A 573 10.36 -29.07 -27.72
C ARG A 573 10.84 -30.45 -28.19
N ALA A 574 10.19 -31.51 -27.71
CA ALA A 574 10.37 -32.86 -28.20
C ALA A 574 9.10 -33.69 -27.99
N ASP A 575 8.87 -34.68 -28.85
CA ASP A 575 7.69 -35.55 -28.79
C ASP A 575 7.72 -36.52 -27.59
N ASP A 576 8.91 -36.73 -27.01
CA ASP A 576 9.17 -37.56 -25.84
C ASP A 576 9.50 -36.73 -24.57
N ALA A 577 9.43 -35.40 -24.64
CA ALA A 577 9.67 -34.54 -23.48
C ALA A 577 8.55 -34.67 -22.44
N ASP A 578 8.94 -34.74 -21.16
CA ASP A 578 7.98 -34.75 -20.06
C ASP A 578 7.57 -33.32 -19.65
N TYR A 579 6.41 -32.87 -20.14
CA TYR A 579 5.81 -31.59 -19.78
C TYR A 579 5.00 -31.65 -18.47
N PHE A 580 4.70 -32.84 -17.95
CA PHE A 580 3.77 -33.00 -16.83
C PHE A 580 4.22 -32.27 -15.55
N PRO A 581 5.51 -32.21 -15.17
CA PRO A 581 5.95 -31.42 -14.02
C PRO A 581 5.59 -29.93 -14.12
N GLY A 582 5.71 -29.35 -15.32
CA GLY A 582 5.32 -27.96 -15.60
C GLY A 582 3.81 -27.77 -15.52
N VAL A 583 3.04 -28.66 -16.17
CA VAL A 583 1.56 -28.67 -16.12
C VAL A 583 1.07 -28.82 -14.68
N ARG A 584 1.69 -29.70 -13.90
CA ARG A 584 1.41 -29.91 -12.47
C ARG A 584 1.70 -28.66 -11.66
N PHE A 585 2.82 -27.98 -11.89
CA PHE A 585 3.13 -26.73 -11.19
C PHE A 585 2.09 -25.63 -11.50
N ALA A 586 1.68 -25.50 -12.77
CA ALA A 586 0.61 -24.58 -13.17
C ALA A 586 -0.70 -24.91 -12.46
N TRP A 587 -1.08 -26.20 -12.42
CA TRP A 587 -2.29 -26.67 -11.76
C TRP A 587 -2.24 -26.48 -10.23
N GLU A 588 -1.12 -26.79 -9.57
CA GLU A 588 -0.98 -26.61 -8.12
C GLU A 588 -1.02 -25.13 -7.73
N THR A 589 -0.46 -24.25 -8.56
CA THR A 589 -0.45 -22.81 -8.30
C THR A 589 -1.85 -22.21 -8.48
N THR A 590 -2.51 -22.50 -9.60
CA THR A 590 -3.85 -21.98 -9.92
C THR A 590 -4.96 -22.69 -9.16
N GLY A 591 -4.93 -24.03 -9.11
CA GLY A 591 -5.91 -24.91 -8.46
C GLY A 591 -5.95 -24.79 -6.94
N MET A 592 -4.83 -24.42 -6.32
CA MET A 592 -4.79 -24.10 -4.88
C MET A 592 -4.95 -22.60 -4.60
N ALA A 593 -5.23 -21.79 -5.62
CA ALA A 593 -5.38 -20.33 -5.53
C ALA A 593 -4.19 -19.66 -4.80
N ARG A 594 -2.96 -20.08 -5.10
CA ARG A 594 -1.75 -19.52 -4.47
C ARG A 594 -1.56 -18.08 -4.96
N VAL A 595 -1.64 -17.12 -4.06
CA VAL A 595 -1.36 -15.70 -4.34
C VAL A 595 -0.01 -15.35 -3.74
N ALA A 596 0.88 -14.77 -4.55
CA ALA A 596 2.14 -14.23 -4.06
C ALA A 596 1.87 -12.99 -3.21
N ALA A 597 2.52 -12.88 -2.05
CA ALA A 597 2.48 -11.72 -1.18
C ALA A 597 3.56 -10.66 -1.52
N SER A 598 4.34 -10.89 -2.57
CA SER A 598 5.34 -9.96 -3.09
C SER A 598 5.70 -10.27 -4.55
N ALA A 599 6.28 -9.29 -5.26
CA ALA A 599 6.76 -9.52 -6.62
C ALA A 599 7.89 -10.58 -6.71
N PRO A 600 8.89 -10.62 -5.80
CA PRO A 600 9.85 -11.73 -5.77
C PRO A 600 9.21 -13.12 -5.59
N GLU A 601 8.16 -13.24 -4.78
CA GLU A 601 7.39 -14.48 -4.68
C GLU A 601 6.58 -14.76 -5.96
N GLY A 602 6.05 -13.71 -6.62
CA GLY A 602 5.37 -13.82 -7.92
C GLY A 602 6.26 -14.40 -9.01
N ILE A 603 7.57 -14.13 -8.98
CA ILE A 603 8.56 -14.76 -9.86
C ILE A 603 8.68 -16.26 -9.58
N LYS A 604 8.72 -16.66 -8.30
CA LYS A 604 8.78 -18.08 -7.90
C LYS A 604 7.53 -18.86 -8.31
N LEU A 605 6.36 -18.23 -8.17
CA LEU A 605 5.09 -18.78 -8.58
C LEU A 605 4.83 -18.68 -10.09
N ARG A 606 5.78 -18.15 -10.88
CA ARG A 606 5.73 -17.99 -12.34
C ARG A 606 4.63 -17.05 -12.86
N TYR A 607 3.97 -16.29 -11.97
CA TYR A 607 3.14 -15.15 -12.37
C TYR A 607 3.97 -14.03 -13.00
N LEU A 608 5.24 -13.93 -12.66
CA LEU A 608 6.20 -12.98 -13.23
C LEU A 608 7.40 -13.74 -13.80
N ARG A 609 7.94 -13.26 -14.94
CA ARG A 609 9.21 -13.77 -15.48
C ARG A 609 10.36 -12.91 -14.99
N ALA A 610 11.40 -13.52 -14.44
CA ALA A 610 12.57 -12.80 -13.91
C ALA A 610 13.25 -11.91 -14.97
N THR A 611 13.25 -12.34 -16.24
CA THR A 611 13.85 -11.62 -17.37
C THR A 611 13.00 -10.47 -17.89
N GLU A 612 11.70 -10.44 -17.57
CA GLU A 612 10.72 -9.46 -18.06
C GLU A 612 10.08 -8.68 -16.91
N THR A 613 10.77 -8.63 -15.76
CA THR A 613 10.28 -7.94 -14.56
C THR A 613 11.37 -7.05 -13.99
N THR A 614 11.10 -5.75 -13.90
CA THR A 614 11.87 -4.80 -13.10
C THR A 614 11.20 -4.67 -11.74
N LEU A 615 11.97 -4.87 -10.66
CA LEU A 615 11.49 -4.63 -9.30
C LEU A 615 11.75 -3.19 -8.90
N VAL A 616 10.73 -2.54 -8.32
CA VAL A 616 10.82 -1.17 -7.81
C VAL A 616 10.46 -1.17 -6.33
N LEU A 617 11.34 -0.62 -5.49
CA LEU A 617 11.08 -0.46 -4.06
C LEU A 617 10.33 0.85 -3.77
N ASN A 618 10.71 1.94 -4.45
CA ASN A 618 10.02 3.21 -4.31
C ASN A 618 8.78 3.28 -5.22
N ARG A 619 7.60 3.11 -4.63
CA ARG A 619 6.33 3.10 -5.37
C ARG A 619 6.09 4.37 -6.19
N ASP A 620 6.64 5.52 -5.80
CA ASP A 620 6.46 6.77 -6.55
C ASP A 620 7.18 6.78 -7.89
N TRP A 621 8.20 5.93 -8.04
CA TRP A 621 8.95 5.81 -9.30
C TRP A 621 8.32 4.81 -10.26
N LEU A 622 7.29 4.08 -9.84
CA LEU A 622 6.72 2.96 -10.59
C LEU A 622 6.30 3.34 -12.02
N ILE A 623 5.56 4.45 -12.17
CA ILE A 623 5.11 4.94 -13.48
C ILE A 623 6.29 5.47 -14.32
N GLY A 624 7.24 6.17 -13.71
CA GLY A 624 8.41 6.69 -14.42
C GLY A 624 9.37 5.60 -14.88
N GLU A 625 9.58 4.55 -14.07
CA GLU A 625 10.35 3.36 -14.44
C GLU A 625 9.65 2.57 -15.56
N ALA A 626 8.31 2.48 -15.52
CA ALA A 626 7.54 1.87 -16.62
C ALA A 626 7.66 2.68 -17.92
N LYS A 627 7.58 4.01 -17.84
CA LYS A 627 7.83 4.91 -18.97
C LYS A 627 9.24 4.74 -19.53
N ALA A 628 10.26 4.71 -18.66
CA ALA A 628 11.64 4.51 -19.07
C ALA A 628 11.83 3.17 -19.80
N ARG A 629 11.17 2.10 -19.30
CA ARG A 629 11.20 0.79 -19.96
C ARG A 629 10.52 0.80 -21.34
N VAL A 630 9.40 1.52 -21.51
CA VAL A 630 8.78 1.71 -22.83
C VAL A 630 9.79 2.36 -23.80
N LEU A 631 10.44 3.44 -23.38
CA LEU A 631 11.41 4.17 -24.19
C LEU A 631 12.63 3.31 -24.55
N GLU A 632 13.08 2.46 -23.64
CA GLU A 632 14.18 1.50 -23.87
C GLU A 632 13.80 0.45 -24.93
N MET A 633 12.56 -0.07 -24.87
CA MET A 633 12.09 -1.14 -25.75
C MET A 633 11.73 -0.64 -27.16
N ALA A 634 11.14 0.56 -27.26
CA ALA A 634 10.50 1.05 -28.48
C ALA A 634 11.38 1.00 -29.76
N PRO A 635 12.69 1.34 -29.75
CA PRO A 635 13.50 1.36 -30.97
C PRO A 635 13.69 -0.01 -31.65
N SER A 636 13.65 -1.09 -30.87
CA SER A 636 13.91 -2.45 -31.37
C SER A 636 12.73 -3.41 -31.16
N TYR A 637 11.59 -2.88 -30.69
CA TYR A 637 10.45 -3.69 -30.31
C TYR A 637 9.91 -4.52 -31.49
N ARG A 638 9.55 -5.77 -31.18
CA ARG A 638 8.91 -6.70 -32.10
C ARG A 638 7.74 -7.36 -31.37
N PRO A 639 6.52 -7.33 -31.95
CA PRO A 639 5.37 -8.01 -31.37
C PRO A 639 5.61 -9.51 -31.23
N ARG A 640 5.03 -10.12 -30.20
CA ARG A 640 5.12 -11.57 -30.00
C ARG A 640 4.07 -12.26 -30.86
N PRO A 641 4.45 -13.19 -31.76
CA PRO A 641 3.47 -13.93 -32.54
C PRO A 641 2.65 -14.83 -31.63
N GLN A 642 1.43 -15.14 -32.06
CA GLN A 642 0.60 -16.14 -31.39
C GLN A 642 1.29 -17.50 -31.43
N ARG A 643 1.36 -18.17 -30.29
CA ARG A 643 1.92 -19.52 -30.20
C ARG A 643 0.95 -20.56 -30.75
N THR A 644 1.52 -21.49 -31.53
CA THR A 644 0.85 -22.70 -32.05
C THR A 644 1.54 -23.97 -31.56
N ASP A 645 2.40 -23.84 -30.56
CA ASP A 645 3.34 -24.84 -30.08
C ASP A 645 3.21 -25.07 -28.57
N ILE A 646 2.01 -24.91 -28.00
CA ILE A 646 1.76 -25.11 -26.56
C ILE A 646 1.56 -26.60 -26.30
N PRO A 647 2.32 -27.22 -25.38
CA PRO A 647 2.17 -28.63 -25.08
C PRO A 647 0.87 -28.92 -24.33
N ALA A 648 0.10 -29.86 -24.85
CA ALA A 648 -1.11 -30.42 -24.26
C ALA A 648 -0.88 -31.91 -23.99
N VAL A 649 -0.68 -32.28 -22.73
CA VAL A 649 -0.31 -33.66 -22.30
C VAL A 649 -1.43 -34.69 -22.45
N GLY A 650 -2.65 -34.25 -22.72
CA GLY A 650 -3.80 -35.11 -23.03
C GLY A 650 -4.32 -35.93 -21.84
N GLU A 651 -5.06 -36.99 -22.16
CA GLU A 651 -5.77 -37.84 -21.20
C GLU A 651 -4.86 -38.47 -20.15
N SER A 652 -3.61 -38.77 -20.52
CA SER A 652 -2.62 -39.32 -19.58
C SER A 652 -2.38 -38.37 -18.40
N GLY A 653 -2.12 -37.09 -18.66
CA GLY A 653 -1.96 -36.08 -17.62
C GLY A 653 -3.26 -35.83 -16.85
N LEU A 654 -4.39 -35.80 -17.54
CA LEU A 654 -5.70 -35.60 -16.90
C LEU A 654 -6.05 -36.74 -15.93
N ALA A 655 -5.72 -38.00 -16.26
CA ALA A 655 -5.92 -39.14 -15.39
C ALA A 655 -5.13 -39.02 -14.08
N HIS A 656 -3.89 -38.53 -14.13
CA HIS A 656 -3.08 -38.26 -12.93
C HIS A 656 -3.76 -37.23 -12.02
N PHE A 657 -4.28 -36.12 -12.57
CA PHE A 657 -5.00 -35.13 -11.77
C PHE A 657 -6.31 -35.65 -11.20
N LYS A 658 -7.08 -36.44 -11.96
CA LYS A 658 -8.30 -37.09 -11.47
C LYS A 658 -8.01 -38.00 -10.28
N MET A 659 -6.93 -38.78 -10.34
CA MET A 659 -6.47 -39.62 -9.24
C MET A 659 -6.04 -38.78 -8.03
N LEU A 660 -5.23 -37.74 -8.23
CA LEU A 660 -4.79 -36.84 -7.16
C LEU A 660 -5.98 -36.19 -6.44
N LEU A 661 -6.91 -35.61 -7.21
CA LEU A 661 -8.11 -34.99 -6.66
C LEU A 661 -9.01 -35.99 -5.94
N HIS A 662 -9.14 -37.20 -6.45
CA HIS A 662 -9.85 -38.27 -5.76
C HIS A 662 -9.22 -38.57 -4.39
N GLN A 663 -7.89 -38.72 -4.34
CA GLN A 663 -7.16 -38.95 -3.08
C GLN A 663 -7.34 -37.80 -2.10
N MET A 664 -7.22 -36.54 -2.56
CA MET A 664 -7.43 -35.36 -1.71
C MET A 664 -8.85 -35.31 -1.13
N ARG A 665 -9.86 -35.70 -1.91
CA ARG A 665 -11.25 -35.78 -1.45
C ARG A 665 -11.43 -36.90 -0.41
N GLN A 666 -10.89 -38.09 -0.67
CA GLN A 666 -10.94 -39.21 0.28
C GLN A 666 -10.23 -38.86 1.60
N ALA A 667 -9.17 -38.05 1.54
CA ALA A 667 -8.46 -37.53 2.72
C ALA A 667 -9.17 -36.36 3.41
N GLY A 668 -10.34 -35.91 2.94
CA GLY A 668 -11.09 -34.79 3.52
C GLY A 668 -10.43 -33.42 3.34
N GLN A 669 -9.45 -33.29 2.42
CA GLN A 669 -8.71 -32.04 2.20
C GLN A 669 -9.47 -31.05 1.31
N ILE A 670 -10.33 -31.59 0.43
CA ILE A 670 -11.11 -30.82 -0.54
C ILE A 670 -12.57 -31.32 -0.56
N SER A 671 -13.50 -30.43 -0.90
CA SER A 671 -14.90 -30.80 -1.09
C SER A 671 -15.14 -31.50 -2.44
N GLU A 672 -16.35 -32.01 -2.64
CA GLU A 672 -16.77 -32.48 -3.97
C GLU A 672 -16.73 -31.36 -5.02
N HIS A 673 -17.09 -30.13 -4.64
CA HIS A 673 -17.06 -29.00 -5.57
C HIS A 673 -15.63 -28.58 -5.89
N ASP A 674 -14.72 -28.62 -4.92
CA ASP A 674 -13.28 -28.41 -5.16
C ASP A 674 -12.73 -29.45 -6.15
N GLN A 675 -13.11 -30.73 -6.00
CA GLN A 675 -12.76 -31.78 -6.97
C GLN A 675 -13.29 -31.45 -8.38
N ARG A 676 -14.52 -30.95 -8.48
CA ARG A 676 -15.14 -30.57 -9.76
C ARG A 676 -14.37 -29.44 -10.45
N ILE A 677 -14.10 -28.35 -9.72
CA ILE A 677 -13.36 -27.18 -10.22
C ILE A 677 -11.94 -27.59 -10.60
N GLY A 678 -11.24 -28.31 -9.73
CA GLY A 678 -9.89 -28.80 -9.99
C GLY A 678 -9.81 -29.72 -11.20
N THR A 679 -10.84 -30.52 -11.46
CA THR A 679 -10.92 -31.38 -12.65
C THR A 679 -11.14 -30.55 -13.92
N LYS A 680 -11.99 -29.52 -13.89
CA LYS A 680 -12.18 -28.60 -15.02
C LYS A 680 -10.89 -27.83 -15.35
N LEU A 681 -10.19 -27.33 -14.33
CA LEU A 681 -8.88 -26.70 -14.49
C LEU A 681 -7.85 -27.67 -15.10
N ALA A 682 -7.78 -28.90 -14.59
CA ALA A 682 -6.88 -29.93 -15.12
C ALA A 682 -7.19 -30.27 -16.58
N HIS A 683 -8.47 -30.34 -16.94
CA HIS A 683 -8.90 -30.58 -18.31
C HIS A 683 -8.40 -29.47 -19.25
N VAL A 684 -8.52 -28.20 -18.88
CA VAL A 684 -7.95 -27.09 -19.67
C VAL A 684 -6.43 -27.19 -19.79
N LEU A 685 -5.72 -27.39 -18.67
CA LEU A 685 -4.25 -27.45 -18.65
C LEU A 685 -3.67 -28.67 -19.39
N CYS A 686 -4.44 -29.75 -19.53
CA CYS A 686 -4.05 -30.94 -20.30
C CYS A 686 -4.44 -30.85 -21.78
N GLY A 687 -5.16 -29.80 -22.20
CA GLY A 687 -5.62 -29.62 -23.58
C GLY A 687 -6.88 -30.43 -23.92
N GLY A 688 -7.80 -30.59 -22.98
CA GLY A 688 -9.11 -31.18 -23.23
C GLY A 688 -9.08 -32.69 -23.33
N ASP A 689 -9.74 -33.23 -24.37
CA ASP A 689 -9.92 -34.67 -24.62
C ASP A 689 -8.90 -35.24 -25.63
N LEU A 690 -7.73 -34.60 -25.76
CA LEU A 690 -6.63 -35.12 -26.59
C LEU A 690 -6.09 -36.42 -25.98
N SER A 691 -5.90 -37.46 -26.80
CA SER A 691 -5.48 -38.79 -26.31
C SER A 691 -4.02 -38.84 -25.84
N THR A 692 -3.15 -38.03 -26.44
CA THR A 692 -1.70 -38.03 -26.27
C THR A 692 -1.14 -36.61 -26.33
N LEU A 693 0.17 -36.45 -26.16
CA LEU A 693 0.85 -35.16 -26.30
C LEU A 693 0.60 -34.55 -27.69
N HIS A 694 0.01 -33.37 -27.73
CA HIS A 694 -0.10 -32.55 -28.94
C HIS A 694 0.41 -31.14 -28.67
N PHE A 695 0.73 -30.42 -29.75
CA PHE A 695 1.05 -29.00 -29.70
C PHE A 695 -0.13 -28.20 -30.27
N VAL A 696 -0.70 -27.32 -29.46
CA VAL A 696 -1.93 -26.60 -29.78
C VAL A 696 -1.71 -25.09 -29.78
N SER A 697 -2.69 -24.35 -30.32
CA SER A 697 -2.67 -22.89 -30.34
C SER A 697 -3.09 -22.27 -29.01
N GLU A 698 -2.70 -21.01 -28.79
CA GLU A 698 -3.22 -20.22 -27.68
C GLU A 698 -4.76 -20.16 -27.69
N GLN A 699 -5.35 -20.01 -28.89
CA GLN A 699 -6.80 -19.93 -29.04
C GLN A 699 -7.49 -21.22 -28.61
N TYR A 700 -6.91 -22.39 -28.91
CA TYR A 700 -7.44 -23.68 -28.50
C TYR A 700 -7.57 -23.78 -26.98
N ILE A 701 -6.51 -23.42 -26.23
CA ILE A 701 -6.56 -23.44 -24.75
C ILE A 701 -7.53 -22.38 -24.22
N MET A 702 -7.58 -21.18 -24.81
CA MET A 702 -8.52 -20.13 -24.40
C MET A 702 -10.00 -20.50 -24.65
N ASP A 703 -10.30 -21.28 -25.69
CA ASP A 703 -11.65 -21.79 -25.91
C ASP A 703 -12.03 -22.82 -24.83
N LEU A 704 -11.11 -23.71 -24.44
CA LEU A 704 -11.31 -24.62 -23.30
C LEU A 704 -11.48 -23.87 -21.97
N GLU A 705 -10.69 -22.82 -21.73
CA GLU A 705 -10.85 -21.95 -20.55
C GLU A 705 -12.27 -21.38 -20.48
N ARG A 706 -12.75 -20.79 -21.59
CA ARG A 706 -14.05 -20.15 -21.66
C ARG A 706 -15.18 -21.15 -21.46
N GLU A 707 -15.10 -22.32 -22.09
CA GLU A 707 -16.07 -23.40 -21.90
C GLU A 707 -16.13 -23.87 -20.44
N ALA A 708 -14.96 -24.13 -19.84
CA ALA A 708 -14.89 -24.56 -18.45
C ALA A 708 -15.40 -23.49 -17.48
N PHE A 709 -15.11 -22.22 -17.73
CA PHE A 709 -15.63 -21.09 -16.95
C PHE A 709 -17.15 -21.00 -17.01
N LEU A 710 -17.73 -20.99 -18.21
CA LEU A 710 -19.19 -20.91 -18.40
C LEU A 710 -19.90 -22.10 -17.75
N SER A 711 -19.33 -23.30 -17.88
CA SER A 711 -19.83 -24.49 -17.22
C SER A 711 -19.86 -24.35 -15.68
N LEU A 712 -18.85 -23.72 -15.09
CA LEU A 712 -18.77 -23.47 -13.65
C LEU A 712 -19.73 -22.35 -13.19
N CYS A 713 -19.99 -21.34 -14.02
CA CYS A 713 -20.98 -20.29 -13.75
C CYS A 713 -22.40 -20.86 -13.55
N GLY A 714 -22.74 -21.92 -14.27
CA GLY A 714 -24.04 -22.61 -14.15
C GLY A 714 -24.21 -23.43 -12.87
N MET A 715 -23.20 -23.55 -12.00
CA MET A 715 -23.26 -24.41 -10.82
C MET A 715 -23.80 -23.68 -9.57
N PRO A 716 -24.82 -24.20 -8.88
CA PRO A 716 -25.37 -23.57 -7.66
C PRO A 716 -24.32 -23.33 -6.57
N LYS A 717 -23.41 -24.30 -6.35
CA LYS A 717 -22.33 -24.20 -5.37
C LYS A 717 -21.33 -23.09 -5.69
N THR A 718 -21.12 -22.77 -6.98
CA THR A 718 -20.29 -21.63 -7.39
C THR A 718 -20.95 -20.32 -7.02
N LEU A 719 -22.26 -20.18 -7.27
CA LEU A 719 -23.02 -18.99 -6.86
C LEU A 719 -23.02 -18.79 -5.33
N GLU A 720 -23.10 -19.87 -4.56
CA GLU A 720 -22.94 -19.83 -3.09
C GLU A 720 -21.55 -19.29 -2.69
N ARG A 721 -20.47 -19.75 -3.33
CA ARG A 721 -19.10 -19.27 -3.06
C ARG A 721 -18.93 -17.79 -3.40
N ILE A 722 -19.44 -17.34 -4.55
CA ILE A 722 -19.38 -15.94 -4.96
C ILE A 722 -20.13 -15.06 -3.95
N ARG A 723 -21.39 -15.42 -3.61
CA ARG A 723 -22.20 -14.69 -2.62
C ARG A 723 -21.54 -14.65 -1.25
N HIS A 724 -20.99 -15.77 -0.79
CA HIS A 724 -20.26 -15.83 0.48
C HIS A 724 -19.04 -14.91 0.45
N THR A 725 -18.23 -14.97 -0.61
CA THR A 725 -17.03 -14.13 -0.75
C THR A 725 -17.36 -12.65 -0.81
N LEU A 726 -18.40 -12.25 -1.55
CA LEU A 726 -18.88 -10.86 -1.58
C LEU A 726 -19.36 -10.37 -0.20
N LYS A 727 -19.95 -11.27 0.61
CA LYS A 727 -20.46 -10.96 1.95
C LYS A 727 -19.36 -10.94 3.02
N THR A 728 -18.42 -11.88 3.00
CA THR A 728 -17.48 -12.13 4.10
C THR A 728 -16.03 -11.77 3.77
N GLY A 729 -15.72 -11.56 2.48
CA GLY A 729 -14.35 -11.42 1.97
C GLY A 729 -13.52 -12.71 2.07
N LYS A 730 -14.13 -13.86 2.37
CA LYS A 730 -13.44 -15.14 2.54
C LYS A 730 -13.99 -16.19 1.57
N PRO A 731 -13.16 -17.14 1.10
CA PRO A 731 -13.64 -18.28 0.34
C PRO A 731 -14.59 -19.18 1.15
N LEU A 732 -15.59 -19.75 0.49
CA LEU A 732 -16.44 -20.82 1.04
C LEU A 732 -15.98 -22.17 0.47
N ARG A 733 -15.84 -23.19 1.31
CA ARG A 733 -15.59 -24.57 0.88
C ARG A 733 -16.84 -25.42 1.13
N ASN A 734 -17.64 -25.59 0.07
CA ASN A 734 -18.92 -26.34 0.01
C ASN A 734 -18.87 -27.49 -1.01
#